data_AF-A0A937R1F7-F1
#
_entry.id   AF-A0A937R1F7-F1
#
_cell.length_a   1.000
_cell.length_b   1.000
_cell.length_c   1.000
_cell.angle_alpha   90.00
_cell.angle_beta   90.00
_cell.angle_gamma   90.00
#
_symmetry.space_group_name_H-M   'P 1'
#
loop_
_entity.id
_entity.type
_entity.pdbx_description
1 polymer ?
#
loop_
_entity_poly.entity_id
_entity_poly.type
_entity_poly.pdbx_seq_one_letter_code
_entity_poly.pdbx_strand_id
1 'polypeptide(L)'
;MVPSHAAGLDDFHWREDFATAERFAPRPTWLSNASTTAAVASDGRIATFRVDEPRQGMKWSATMPSVALDETPWLVLRYHADNLLATSDDYLIYLDDDVRDRQLNAIRLKDAVADGQWHTVAVDVTTLTNAPGVHTLAVQVQSTAKGGARLLLDWLTFAAEPPAGATLIRRTQEAPLRPDWVAPLAQATWTPHTGWLSNPAAKGKHAVALAPLPPQGGKGWRFRIAEAGRGMKWSWSLPKPAPLEGHRYVAMRYRATGLRPAGDYALCVLGSRVPDGHDYASIIPSAALISDGRWHTATVDIRQAARDFPSITALAVQAQAATTNATLEVADLRFVNAIQPSRLADFIDWQPGAKFDGTQPIPIQGNASSAPWRKHLRLADWFPQAEITAHGIPFRLTVPQVGNLREGSGLAATGLRAKEELRFPASVKASEVYLLLLGAFVGTEEPVYGSGKFKAIRDVDRFRLRLEYADGTADECLPMNAATKQFGITPGPQVLVAAADPAKTLKSIVLRDLCKQAAFAVAAATARAAGRRAFPEAVEDGLPLRPKRFVREGDPFKYELGTEMSGQPGLRGLVHNPTGWNYLERPCALMELHVDGKQVIAESYKRYAVRDVYEGGKRLWGWGEWAYHVTSAPGLDVEFIFGWWGHDKWAERHPYIRVSAINNGTVERRVRFIAPRIGPYWLTEQADNAYYLIPKRGAAFDNRPCSYRERYCGLFPVQFLSTFSPKDGRGLSLHTMDRTSVRKRYLLQKKGAHFTMGVEYPECLLKPGEKTQTAPTIIIATDGDWHEGFQVYRKWLKASHKPLSPRKPWFREVFSFRQRFLHAHDPMYDYRTGQYRLLEAIAEDTQEFGGVDYLHIFDWGNRPPYGRVYGRTGDHSPYDYLKGGREAFREAIAGVQKQGIPTGLYIEGYLLSKLGKLGQAHGKGWQIIRPDGKGLWWAGEQEMMVCPGVEAWREVQASTYETKVKELGVDGMYIDQFGFTNSWKDCYSKQHGHPVPSYPVVTERDMTKLIRERVEAAKKGVAIYTEETPVDVTTPFQDGSFTYAMNAARRTQTLVPINIARFAFPAFKTIEILYCDKPTGSWATGVRWVFFNGEALWIEGPPEWFEPETRAEIRRCYRILRKHKDAFTSLQPVPLVPTEMGGVWANEFTSEVIGRVKVVYTLYNARHRTVRGDVLRVPHEKGATYQDEWHQKPAAVRIEGKTALLSTALGPHGTGCLVVMKR
;
A
#
# COMPACT_ATOMS: atom_id res chain seq x y z
N MET A 1 -20.24 -40.58 -28.74
CA MET A 1 -19.11 -39.68 -28.44
C MET A 1 -19.19 -38.49 -29.39
N VAL A 2 -19.77 -37.38 -28.94
CA VAL A 2 -19.74 -36.11 -29.70
C VAL A 2 -18.33 -35.52 -29.51
N PRO A 3 -17.59 -35.20 -30.58
CA PRO A 3 -16.26 -34.59 -30.46
C PRO A 3 -16.36 -33.30 -29.64
N SER A 4 -15.43 -33.08 -28.70
CA SER A 4 -15.31 -31.80 -28.03
C SER A 4 -14.88 -30.75 -29.05
N HIS A 5 -15.84 -29.98 -29.60
CA HIS A 5 -15.59 -28.78 -30.41
C HIS A 5 -15.03 -27.62 -29.56
N ALA A 6 -14.02 -27.91 -28.74
CA ALA A 6 -13.19 -26.95 -28.03
C ALA A 6 -11.78 -26.86 -28.65
N ALA A 7 -11.61 -27.33 -29.89
CA ALA A 7 -10.37 -27.17 -30.64
C ALA A 7 -10.22 -25.70 -31.06
N GLY A 8 -9.65 -24.87 -30.17
CA GLY A 8 -9.28 -23.48 -30.51
C GLY A 8 -9.23 -22.47 -29.36
N LEU A 9 -9.74 -22.79 -28.17
CA LEU A 9 -9.71 -21.90 -27.00
C LEU A 9 -8.58 -22.34 -26.06
N ASP A 10 -7.67 -21.42 -25.72
CA ASP A 10 -6.51 -21.70 -24.86
C ASP A 10 -6.86 -21.57 -23.35
N ASP A 11 -6.00 -22.13 -22.50
CA ASP A 11 -6.21 -22.20 -21.03
C ASP A 11 -6.10 -20.84 -20.31
N PHE A 12 -5.89 -19.74 -21.05
CA PHE A 12 -5.69 -18.41 -20.45
C PHE A 12 -6.98 -17.61 -20.25
N HIS A 13 -8.13 -18.18 -20.61
CA HIS A 13 -9.41 -17.52 -20.53
C HIS A 13 -10.18 -17.88 -19.25
N TRP A 14 -11.05 -16.98 -18.77
CA TRP A 14 -12.06 -17.40 -17.79
C TRP A 14 -13.17 -18.17 -18.48
N ARG A 15 -13.41 -19.37 -17.97
CA ARG A 15 -14.37 -20.33 -18.48
C ARG A 15 -15.11 -21.01 -17.35
N GLU A 16 -16.37 -21.24 -17.62
CA GLU A 16 -17.34 -21.90 -16.78
C GLU A 16 -17.79 -23.16 -17.52
N ASP A 17 -17.30 -24.32 -17.07
CA ASP A 17 -17.66 -25.64 -17.62
C ASP A 17 -18.84 -26.29 -16.90
N PHE A 18 -19.48 -25.60 -15.96
CA PHE A 18 -20.67 -26.07 -15.27
C PHE A 18 -20.55 -27.45 -14.62
N ALA A 19 -19.33 -27.87 -14.24
CA ALA A 19 -19.06 -29.15 -13.60
C ALA A 19 -19.78 -29.33 -12.24
N THR A 20 -20.16 -28.22 -11.60
CA THR A 20 -21.02 -28.20 -10.40
C THR A 20 -21.98 -27.02 -10.46
N ALA A 21 -23.16 -27.20 -9.85
CA ALA A 21 -24.19 -26.18 -9.69
C ALA A 21 -24.12 -25.43 -8.34
N GLU A 22 -23.31 -25.91 -7.38
CA GLU A 22 -23.35 -25.46 -5.97
C GLU A 22 -23.08 -23.96 -5.78
N ARG A 23 -22.30 -23.34 -6.67
CA ARG A 23 -21.98 -21.92 -6.61
C ARG A 23 -23.13 -20.97 -6.97
N PHE A 24 -24.19 -21.47 -7.60
CA PHE A 24 -25.29 -20.65 -8.10
C PHE A 24 -26.36 -20.50 -7.01
N ALA A 25 -26.27 -19.40 -6.26
CA ALA A 25 -27.23 -19.11 -5.20
C ALA A 25 -28.54 -18.54 -5.77
N PRO A 26 -29.72 -19.10 -5.42
CA PRO A 26 -31.01 -18.57 -5.86
C PRO A 26 -31.29 -17.19 -5.22
N ARG A 27 -31.93 -16.30 -5.98
CA ARG A 27 -32.24 -14.92 -5.60
C ARG A 27 -33.75 -14.64 -5.74
N PRO A 28 -34.60 -15.26 -4.90
CA PRO A 28 -36.06 -15.13 -5.01
C PRO A 28 -36.56 -13.69 -4.80
N THR A 29 -35.78 -12.83 -4.13
CA THR A 29 -36.14 -11.42 -3.91
C THR A 29 -35.83 -10.50 -5.10
N TRP A 30 -35.19 -11.01 -6.16
CA TRP A 30 -34.82 -10.22 -7.35
C TRP A 30 -35.92 -10.15 -8.43
N LEU A 31 -37.07 -10.77 -8.17
CA LEU A 31 -38.22 -10.83 -9.06
C LEU A 31 -39.51 -10.96 -8.23
N SER A 32 -40.62 -10.42 -8.75
CA SER A 32 -41.93 -10.48 -8.08
C SER A 32 -42.67 -11.80 -8.28
N ASN A 33 -42.26 -12.62 -9.25
CA ASN A 33 -42.88 -13.90 -9.63
C ASN A 33 -41.93 -15.09 -9.41
N ALA A 34 -41.18 -15.09 -8.30
CA ALA A 34 -40.21 -16.14 -7.99
C ALA A 34 -40.89 -17.51 -7.81
N SER A 35 -40.35 -18.51 -8.50
CA SER A 35 -40.83 -19.89 -8.41
C SER A 35 -40.34 -20.60 -7.18
N THR A 36 -41.24 -21.36 -6.55
CA THR A 36 -40.95 -22.19 -5.37
C THR A 36 -40.36 -23.55 -5.74
N THR A 37 -40.53 -23.96 -6.99
CA THR A 37 -40.04 -25.23 -7.55
C THR A 37 -38.73 -25.09 -8.35
N ALA A 38 -38.22 -23.88 -8.49
CA ALA A 38 -37.01 -23.62 -9.25
C ALA A 38 -35.80 -24.36 -8.68
N ALA A 39 -35.00 -24.96 -9.57
CA ALA A 39 -33.81 -25.71 -9.18
C ALA A 39 -32.69 -25.58 -10.22
N VAL A 40 -31.46 -25.77 -9.77
CA VAL A 40 -30.28 -25.92 -10.62
C VAL A 40 -29.54 -27.19 -10.22
N ALA A 41 -29.14 -27.99 -11.21
CA ALA A 41 -28.35 -29.21 -11.02
C ALA A 41 -27.31 -29.33 -12.14
N SER A 42 -26.22 -30.05 -11.89
CA SER A 42 -25.21 -30.38 -12.90
C SER A 42 -24.98 -31.90 -12.95
N ASP A 43 -24.76 -32.43 -14.15
CA ASP A 43 -24.35 -33.82 -14.38
C ASP A 43 -22.83 -34.02 -14.45
N GLY A 44 -22.06 -32.99 -14.07
CA GLY A 44 -20.60 -32.95 -14.20
C GLY A 44 -20.11 -32.25 -15.48
N ARG A 45 -21.01 -31.88 -16.39
CA ARG A 45 -20.68 -31.15 -17.62
C ARG A 45 -21.74 -30.12 -18.03
N ILE A 46 -23.01 -30.41 -17.84
CA ILE A 46 -24.12 -29.55 -18.25
C ILE A 46 -24.87 -29.11 -17.00
N ALA A 47 -24.97 -27.79 -16.77
CA ALA A 47 -25.88 -27.26 -15.76
C ALA A 47 -27.28 -27.09 -16.34
N THR A 48 -28.28 -27.64 -15.66
CA THR A 48 -29.70 -27.50 -16.00
C THR A 48 -30.36 -26.58 -14.98
N PHE A 49 -30.75 -25.38 -15.43
CA PHE A 49 -31.60 -24.44 -14.69
C PHE A 49 -33.05 -24.70 -15.08
N ARG A 50 -33.92 -24.98 -14.12
CA ARG A 50 -35.34 -25.29 -14.38
C ARG A 50 -36.30 -24.44 -13.58
N VAL A 51 -37.44 -24.14 -14.19
CA VAL A 51 -38.62 -23.53 -13.56
C VAL A 51 -39.86 -24.26 -14.10
N ASP A 52 -40.50 -25.05 -13.23
CA ASP A 52 -41.59 -25.94 -13.64
C ASP A 52 -42.95 -25.19 -13.70
N GLU A 53 -43.16 -24.23 -12.80
CA GLU A 53 -44.41 -23.47 -12.68
C GLU A 53 -44.63 -22.54 -13.89
N PRO A 54 -45.85 -22.49 -14.50
CA PRO A 54 -46.17 -21.59 -15.59
C PRO A 54 -46.09 -20.09 -15.23
N ARG A 55 -45.53 -19.27 -16.14
CA ARG A 55 -45.39 -17.79 -15.99
C ARG A 55 -44.60 -17.33 -14.76
N GLN A 56 -43.77 -18.20 -14.19
CA GLN A 56 -42.89 -17.87 -13.07
C GLN A 56 -41.42 -17.89 -13.51
N GLY A 57 -40.54 -17.40 -12.65
CA GLY A 57 -39.10 -17.40 -12.95
C GLY A 57 -38.22 -17.60 -11.73
N MET A 58 -36.92 -17.64 -11.98
CA MET A 58 -35.90 -17.58 -10.93
C MET A 58 -34.62 -16.95 -11.47
N LYS A 59 -33.91 -16.26 -10.59
CA LYS A 59 -32.58 -15.69 -10.82
C LYS A 59 -31.57 -16.41 -9.94
N TRP A 60 -30.42 -16.76 -10.48
CA TRP A 60 -29.29 -17.31 -9.72
C TRP A 60 -28.06 -16.46 -9.95
N SER A 61 -27.28 -16.23 -8.91
CA SER A 61 -26.01 -15.48 -9.00
C SER A 61 -24.83 -16.34 -8.58
N ALA A 62 -23.71 -16.19 -9.25
CA ALA A 62 -22.42 -16.72 -8.84
C ALA A 62 -21.35 -15.62 -8.94
N THR A 63 -20.43 -15.58 -7.98
CA THR A 63 -19.24 -14.75 -8.09
C THR A 63 -18.22 -15.42 -9.02
N MET A 64 -17.47 -14.61 -9.76
CA MET A 64 -16.37 -15.06 -10.59
C MET A 64 -15.14 -14.18 -10.36
N PRO A 65 -13.92 -14.67 -10.65
CA PRO A 65 -12.75 -13.81 -10.71
C PRO A 65 -13.00 -12.63 -11.66
N SER A 66 -12.45 -11.46 -11.35
CA SER A 66 -12.53 -10.29 -12.21
C SER A 66 -11.94 -10.59 -13.59
N VAL A 67 -12.77 -10.47 -14.64
CA VAL A 67 -12.39 -10.65 -16.04
C VAL A 67 -12.09 -9.28 -16.64
N ALA A 68 -10.88 -9.08 -17.15
CA ALA A 68 -10.48 -7.83 -17.77
C ALA A 68 -10.96 -7.77 -19.23
N LEU A 69 -11.82 -6.79 -19.55
CA LEU A 69 -12.47 -6.71 -20.86
C LEU A 69 -11.53 -6.18 -21.97
N ASP A 70 -10.39 -5.60 -21.62
CA ASP A 70 -9.34 -5.23 -22.58
C ASP A 70 -8.57 -6.46 -23.11
N GLU A 71 -8.63 -7.58 -22.39
CA GLU A 71 -8.01 -8.86 -22.75
C GLU A 71 -8.99 -9.76 -23.50
N THR A 72 -10.18 -9.94 -22.92
CA THR A 72 -11.20 -10.87 -23.41
C THR A 72 -12.57 -10.20 -23.45
N PRO A 73 -12.85 -9.35 -24.47
CA PRO A 73 -14.06 -8.54 -24.53
C PRO A 73 -15.32 -9.34 -24.85
N TRP A 74 -15.20 -10.54 -25.43
CA TRP A 74 -16.34 -11.31 -25.92
C TRP A 74 -16.83 -12.29 -24.86
N LEU A 75 -18.07 -12.14 -24.40
CA LEU A 75 -18.78 -13.19 -23.67
C LEU A 75 -19.36 -14.17 -24.68
N VAL A 76 -19.05 -15.46 -24.53
CA VAL A 76 -19.51 -16.53 -25.39
C VAL A 76 -20.24 -17.57 -24.55
N LEU A 77 -21.44 -17.97 -24.98
CA LEU A 77 -22.28 -18.95 -24.31
C LEU A 77 -22.73 -20.04 -25.27
N ARG A 78 -22.61 -21.30 -24.84
CA ARG A 78 -23.26 -22.44 -25.49
C ARG A 78 -24.41 -22.95 -24.62
N TYR A 79 -25.63 -22.88 -25.15
CA TYR A 79 -26.84 -23.19 -24.41
C TYR A 79 -27.86 -23.99 -25.25
N HIS A 80 -28.78 -24.63 -24.56
CA HIS A 80 -29.98 -25.26 -25.09
C HIS A 80 -31.17 -24.85 -24.24
N ALA A 81 -32.31 -24.50 -24.84
CA ALA A 81 -33.46 -23.99 -24.12
C ALA A 81 -34.78 -24.60 -24.59
N ASP A 82 -35.63 -24.99 -23.63
CA ASP A 82 -37.00 -25.49 -23.85
C ASP A 82 -37.99 -24.65 -23.04
N ASN A 83 -39.13 -24.30 -23.65
CA ASN A 83 -40.24 -23.57 -23.00
C ASN A 83 -39.82 -22.26 -22.28
N LEU A 84 -38.65 -21.71 -22.60
CA LEU A 84 -38.12 -20.46 -22.08
C LEU A 84 -38.89 -19.27 -22.68
N LEU A 85 -39.23 -18.27 -21.87
CA LEU A 85 -39.84 -17.03 -22.33
C LEU A 85 -38.81 -16.14 -23.06
N ALA A 86 -38.54 -16.46 -24.33
CA ALA A 86 -37.53 -15.82 -25.16
C ALA A 86 -38.04 -14.53 -25.87
N THR A 87 -38.83 -13.71 -25.18
CA THR A 87 -39.40 -12.46 -25.76
C THR A 87 -39.12 -11.22 -24.90
N SER A 88 -38.57 -11.39 -23.71
CA SER A 88 -38.34 -10.30 -22.75
C SER A 88 -37.02 -9.56 -22.99
N ASP A 89 -37.01 -8.26 -22.68
CA ASP A 89 -35.79 -7.42 -22.64
C ASP A 89 -34.95 -7.61 -21.37
N ASP A 90 -35.46 -8.38 -20.40
CA ASP A 90 -34.70 -8.79 -19.23
C ASP A 90 -33.58 -9.77 -19.60
N TYR A 91 -32.62 -9.98 -18.70
CA TYR A 91 -31.45 -10.81 -18.99
C TYR A 91 -31.77 -12.32 -19.03
N LEU A 92 -31.09 -13.02 -19.93
CA LEU A 92 -30.75 -14.44 -19.78
C LEU A 92 -29.46 -14.57 -18.97
N ILE A 93 -28.45 -13.78 -19.35
CA ILE A 93 -27.17 -13.65 -18.67
C ILE A 93 -26.92 -12.19 -18.30
N TYR A 94 -26.74 -11.95 -17.02
CA TYR A 94 -26.36 -10.67 -16.44
C TYR A 94 -24.90 -10.71 -15.99
N LEU A 95 -24.21 -9.58 -16.15
CA LEU A 95 -22.88 -9.34 -15.63
C LEU A 95 -22.90 -8.15 -14.66
N ASP A 96 -22.04 -8.19 -13.65
CA ASP A 96 -21.81 -7.04 -12.76
C ASP A 96 -20.44 -6.43 -13.04
N ASP A 97 -20.43 -5.10 -13.18
CA ASP A 97 -19.28 -4.28 -13.49
C ASP A 97 -19.01 -3.19 -12.44
N ASP A 98 -19.52 -3.40 -11.22
CA ASP A 98 -19.33 -2.57 -10.02
C ASP A 98 -19.91 -1.14 -10.13
N VAL A 99 -20.75 -0.86 -11.13
CA VAL A 99 -21.46 0.43 -11.23
C VAL A 99 -22.85 0.31 -10.62
N ARG A 100 -23.04 1.01 -9.49
CA ARG A 100 -24.30 1.08 -8.74
C ARG A 100 -25.48 1.36 -9.67
N ASP A 101 -26.57 0.63 -9.43
CA ASP A 101 -27.87 0.77 -10.10
C ASP A 101 -27.89 0.46 -11.61
N ARG A 102 -26.80 -0.07 -12.19
CA ARG A 102 -26.76 -0.48 -13.60
C ARG A 102 -27.03 -1.97 -13.76
N GLN A 103 -27.94 -2.30 -14.70
CA GLN A 103 -28.14 -3.67 -15.15
C GLN A 103 -27.39 -3.95 -16.46
N LEU A 104 -26.31 -4.74 -16.42
CA LEU A 104 -25.59 -5.17 -17.62
C LEU A 104 -26.19 -6.46 -18.18
N ASN A 105 -27.29 -6.32 -18.93
CA ASN A 105 -27.98 -7.43 -19.58
C ASN A 105 -27.20 -7.90 -20.81
N ALA A 106 -26.12 -8.67 -20.58
CA ALA A 106 -25.17 -9.11 -21.59
C ALA A 106 -25.87 -9.91 -22.70
N ILE A 107 -26.63 -10.95 -22.32
CA ILE A 107 -27.51 -11.71 -23.21
C ILE A 107 -28.92 -11.57 -22.65
N ARG A 108 -29.88 -11.10 -23.45
CA ARG A 108 -31.29 -10.94 -23.06
C ARG A 108 -32.08 -12.20 -23.37
N LEU A 109 -33.20 -12.40 -22.70
CA LEU A 109 -34.10 -13.51 -22.99
C LEU A 109 -34.54 -13.50 -24.46
N LYS A 110 -34.81 -12.33 -25.05
CA LYS A 110 -35.15 -12.20 -26.47
C LYS A 110 -34.02 -12.51 -27.45
N ASP A 111 -32.78 -12.59 -26.99
CA ASP A 111 -31.65 -13.01 -27.83
C ASP A 111 -31.51 -14.54 -27.86
N ALA A 112 -32.23 -15.25 -26.99
CA ALA A 112 -32.19 -16.70 -26.91
C ALA A 112 -33.16 -17.35 -27.90
N VAL A 113 -32.81 -18.54 -28.41
CA VAL A 113 -33.68 -19.39 -29.23
C VAL A 113 -34.08 -20.60 -28.39
N ALA A 114 -35.39 -20.80 -28.21
CA ALA A 114 -35.95 -21.85 -27.37
C ALA A 114 -36.65 -22.94 -28.22
N ASP A 115 -35.86 -23.61 -29.05
CA ASP A 115 -36.30 -24.62 -30.03
C ASP A 115 -35.90 -26.06 -29.67
N GLY A 116 -35.33 -26.27 -28.47
CA GLY A 116 -34.80 -27.57 -28.06
C GLY A 116 -33.55 -27.99 -28.84
N GLN A 117 -32.76 -27.04 -29.35
CA GLN A 117 -31.46 -27.29 -29.97
C GLN A 117 -30.33 -26.54 -29.26
N TRP A 118 -29.08 -26.96 -29.52
CA TRP A 118 -27.89 -26.29 -29.01
C TRP A 118 -27.51 -25.09 -29.87
N HIS A 119 -27.35 -23.94 -29.24
CA HIS A 119 -26.93 -22.69 -29.86
C HIS A 119 -25.65 -22.16 -29.22
N THR A 120 -24.83 -21.46 -30.01
CA THR A 120 -23.66 -20.72 -29.51
C THR A 120 -23.82 -19.26 -29.88
N VAL A 121 -23.81 -18.37 -28.89
CA VAL A 121 -23.94 -16.92 -29.07
C VAL A 121 -22.72 -16.20 -28.51
N ALA A 122 -22.37 -15.06 -29.09
CA ALA A 122 -21.30 -14.20 -28.61
C ALA A 122 -21.71 -12.72 -28.60
N VAL A 123 -21.30 -11.98 -27.57
CA VAL A 123 -21.55 -10.54 -27.41
C VAL A 123 -20.27 -9.83 -26.99
N ASP A 124 -19.95 -8.70 -27.64
CA ASP A 124 -18.86 -7.83 -27.20
C ASP A 124 -19.33 -7.00 -26.00
N VAL A 125 -18.87 -7.38 -24.81
CA VAL A 125 -19.26 -6.75 -23.54
C VAL A 125 -18.76 -5.31 -23.44
N THR A 126 -17.68 -4.96 -24.15
CA THR A 126 -17.15 -3.59 -24.17
C THR A 126 -18.05 -2.61 -24.92
N THR A 127 -19.05 -3.10 -25.66
CA THR A 127 -20.10 -2.24 -26.24
C THR A 127 -21.19 -1.87 -25.23
N LEU A 128 -21.26 -2.60 -24.11
CA LEU A 128 -22.27 -2.43 -23.07
C LEU A 128 -21.75 -1.63 -21.87
N THR A 129 -20.44 -1.62 -21.63
CA THR A 129 -19.83 -0.92 -20.50
C THR A 129 -18.44 -0.38 -20.83
N ASN A 130 -18.09 0.73 -20.16
CA ASN A 130 -16.74 1.29 -20.13
C ASN A 130 -15.94 0.82 -18.90
N ALA A 131 -16.52 -0.07 -18.08
CA ALA A 131 -15.82 -0.65 -16.94
C ALA A 131 -14.63 -1.50 -17.42
N PRO A 132 -13.51 -1.52 -16.69
CA PRO A 132 -12.34 -2.29 -17.08
C PRO A 132 -12.53 -3.81 -16.97
N GLY A 133 -13.52 -4.27 -16.20
CA GLY A 133 -13.78 -5.68 -15.97
C GLY A 133 -15.16 -5.98 -15.40
N VAL A 134 -15.46 -7.27 -15.26
CA VAL A 134 -16.71 -7.82 -14.69
C VAL A 134 -16.38 -8.95 -13.71
N HIS A 135 -17.18 -9.13 -12.64
CA HIS A 135 -16.84 -10.05 -11.53
C HIS A 135 -18.02 -10.85 -10.96
N THR A 136 -19.25 -10.59 -11.39
CA THR A 136 -20.41 -11.41 -11.01
C THR A 136 -21.14 -11.84 -12.26
N LEU A 137 -21.63 -13.07 -12.26
CA LEU A 137 -22.49 -13.64 -13.28
C LEU A 137 -23.86 -13.94 -12.65
N ALA A 138 -24.95 -13.62 -13.34
CA ALA A 138 -26.27 -14.14 -12.98
C ALA A 138 -26.99 -14.74 -14.18
N VAL A 139 -27.75 -15.80 -13.92
CA VAL A 139 -28.55 -16.54 -14.90
C VAL A 139 -30.02 -16.41 -14.52
N GLN A 140 -30.87 -16.16 -15.50
CA GLN A 140 -32.32 -16.12 -15.31
C GLN A 140 -33.02 -17.13 -16.21
N VAL A 141 -34.02 -17.81 -15.64
CA VAL A 141 -34.99 -18.62 -16.38
C VAL A 141 -36.39 -18.08 -16.08
N GLN A 142 -37.17 -17.84 -17.14
CA GLN A 142 -38.59 -17.47 -17.07
C GLN A 142 -39.39 -18.46 -17.90
N SER A 143 -40.46 -19.01 -17.34
CA SER A 143 -41.29 -19.98 -18.03
C SER A 143 -42.41 -19.33 -18.84
N THR A 144 -42.76 -19.96 -19.95
CA THR A 144 -43.94 -19.58 -20.73
C THR A 144 -45.24 -19.97 -20.01
N ALA A 145 -46.40 -19.71 -20.63
CA ALA A 145 -47.69 -20.18 -20.12
C ALA A 145 -47.81 -21.72 -20.06
N LYS A 146 -46.90 -22.47 -20.70
CA LYS A 146 -46.86 -23.94 -20.63
C LYS A 146 -46.15 -24.48 -19.37
N GLY A 147 -45.38 -23.65 -18.66
CA GLY A 147 -44.48 -24.12 -17.60
C GLY A 147 -43.33 -24.98 -18.13
N GLY A 148 -42.61 -25.64 -17.23
CA GLY A 148 -41.55 -26.60 -17.57
C GLY A 148 -40.38 -26.01 -18.36
N ALA A 149 -39.97 -24.78 -18.04
CA ALA A 149 -38.84 -24.14 -18.71
C ALA A 149 -37.52 -24.74 -18.26
N ARG A 150 -36.65 -25.01 -19.24
CA ARG A 150 -35.31 -25.56 -19.02
C ARG A 150 -34.29 -24.76 -19.80
N LEU A 151 -33.21 -24.36 -19.14
CA LEU A 151 -32.02 -23.79 -19.75
C LEU A 151 -30.84 -24.67 -19.37
N LEU A 152 -30.27 -25.33 -20.37
CA LEU A 152 -29.10 -26.18 -20.26
C LEU A 152 -27.89 -25.38 -20.74
N LEU A 153 -26.86 -25.28 -19.92
CA LEU A 153 -25.61 -24.59 -20.25
C LEU A 153 -24.46 -25.62 -20.28
N ASP A 154 -23.77 -25.73 -21.42
CA ASP A 154 -22.59 -26.61 -21.59
C ASP A 154 -21.32 -25.87 -21.16
N TRP A 155 -21.12 -24.65 -21.66
CA TRP A 155 -20.02 -23.80 -21.19
C TRP A 155 -20.30 -22.32 -21.45
N LEU A 156 -19.63 -21.48 -20.68
CA LEU A 156 -19.61 -20.03 -20.83
C LEU A 156 -18.16 -19.55 -20.68
N THR A 157 -17.68 -18.66 -21.55
CA THR A 157 -16.29 -18.17 -21.51
C THR A 157 -16.20 -16.72 -21.93
N PHE A 158 -15.15 -16.03 -21.49
CA PHE A 158 -14.70 -14.80 -22.14
C PHE A 158 -13.59 -15.12 -23.13
N ALA A 159 -13.57 -14.46 -24.29
CA ALA A 159 -12.59 -14.70 -25.34
C ALA A 159 -12.06 -13.40 -25.95
N ALA A 160 -10.86 -13.46 -26.53
CA ALA A 160 -10.28 -12.35 -27.27
C ALA A 160 -11.04 -12.08 -28.59
N GLU A 161 -11.57 -13.14 -29.20
CA GLU A 161 -12.34 -13.13 -30.45
C GLU A 161 -13.52 -14.10 -30.35
N PRO A 162 -14.64 -13.84 -31.05
CA PRO A 162 -15.77 -14.76 -31.04
C PRO A 162 -15.44 -16.03 -31.85
N PRO A 163 -15.88 -17.22 -31.41
CA PRO A 163 -15.63 -18.47 -32.16
C PRO A 163 -16.28 -18.46 -33.55
N ALA A 164 -15.66 -19.15 -34.49
CA ALA A 164 -16.25 -19.38 -35.81
C ALA A 164 -17.61 -20.09 -35.68
N GLY A 165 -18.64 -19.53 -36.32
CA GLY A 165 -20.01 -20.08 -36.28
C GLY A 165 -20.86 -19.64 -35.09
N ALA A 166 -20.33 -18.84 -34.15
CA ALA A 166 -21.17 -18.22 -33.11
C ALA A 166 -22.07 -17.12 -33.68
N THR A 167 -23.33 -17.10 -33.26
CA THR A 167 -24.27 -16.01 -33.59
C THR A 167 -23.88 -14.75 -32.81
N LEU A 168 -23.53 -13.67 -33.52
CA LEU A 168 -23.10 -12.42 -32.90
C LEU A 168 -24.30 -11.55 -32.50
N ILE A 169 -24.44 -11.28 -31.21
CA ILE A 169 -25.43 -10.34 -30.68
C ILE A 169 -24.82 -8.94 -30.72
N ARG A 170 -25.39 -8.06 -31.56
CA ARG A 170 -24.94 -6.66 -31.71
C ARG A 170 -25.83 -5.72 -30.91
N ARG A 171 -25.22 -4.88 -30.07
CA ARG A 171 -25.92 -3.95 -29.16
C ARG A 171 -25.89 -2.50 -29.63
N THR A 172 -24.88 -2.15 -30.42
CA THR A 172 -24.72 -0.82 -31.03
C THR A 172 -24.52 -0.97 -32.53
N GLN A 173 -25.02 0.00 -33.30
CA GLN A 173 -24.69 0.10 -34.72
C GLN A 173 -23.23 0.59 -34.83
N GLU A 174 -22.33 -0.29 -35.30
CA GLU A 174 -20.92 0.04 -35.48
C GLU A 174 -20.68 0.56 -36.90
N ALA A 175 -19.80 1.57 -37.04
CA ALA A 175 -19.34 2.02 -38.34
C ALA A 175 -18.58 0.88 -39.06
N PRO A 176 -18.64 0.79 -40.40
CA PRO A 176 -17.86 -0.19 -41.14
C PRO A 176 -16.36 -0.08 -40.85
N LEU A 177 -15.70 -1.22 -40.65
CA LEU A 177 -14.26 -1.27 -40.42
C LEU A 177 -13.50 -0.71 -41.64
N ARG A 178 -12.51 0.16 -41.39
CA ARG A 178 -11.61 0.72 -42.41
C ARG A 178 -10.26 -0.01 -42.41
N PRO A 179 -9.49 -0.01 -43.51
CA PRO A 179 -8.12 -0.51 -43.53
C PRO A 179 -7.22 0.21 -42.52
N ASP A 180 -6.22 -0.47 -41.99
CA ASP A 180 -5.26 0.11 -41.04
C ASP A 180 -4.62 1.39 -41.60
N TRP A 181 -4.59 2.44 -40.79
CA TRP A 181 -3.91 3.70 -41.11
C TRP A 181 -2.58 3.77 -40.37
N VAL A 182 -1.50 4.07 -41.10
CA VAL A 182 -0.15 4.25 -40.53
C VAL A 182 0.21 5.72 -40.60
N ALA A 183 0.59 6.31 -39.46
CA ALA A 183 0.99 7.70 -39.41
C ALA A 183 2.28 7.89 -40.24
N PRO A 184 2.34 8.88 -41.16
CA PRO A 184 3.53 9.13 -41.99
C PRO A 184 4.60 9.87 -41.18
N LEU A 185 5.12 9.25 -40.11
CA LEU A 185 6.03 9.85 -39.14
C LEU A 185 7.31 10.41 -39.78
N ALA A 186 7.76 9.85 -40.90
CA ALA A 186 8.91 10.38 -41.64
C ALA A 186 8.70 11.82 -42.17
N GLN A 187 7.45 12.25 -42.34
CA GLN A 187 7.06 13.59 -42.79
C GLN A 187 6.70 14.51 -41.61
N ALA A 188 6.82 14.04 -40.36
CA ALA A 188 6.35 14.79 -39.22
C ALA A 188 7.21 16.03 -38.94
N THR A 189 6.56 17.12 -38.57
CA THR A 189 7.20 18.34 -38.06
C THR A 189 6.55 18.71 -36.74
N TRP A 190 7.30 18.57 -35.65
CA TRP A 190 6.78 18.74 -34.29
C TRP A 190 7.01 20.15 -33.75
N THR A 191 5.94 20.85 -33.43
CA THR A 191 5.95 22.22 -32.88
C THR A 191 5.85 22.17 -31.35
N PRO A 192 6.81 22.72 -30.58
CA PRO A 192 6.72 22.79 -29.12
C PRO A 192 5.77 23.88 -28.64
N HIS A 193 5.00 23.62 -27.59
CA HIS A 193 4.02 24.56 -27.02
C HIS A 193 4.29 24.83 -25.53
N THR A 194 4.98 25.92 -25.22
CA THR A 194 5.36 26.29 -23.84
C THR A 194 4.16 26.71 -22.98
N GLY A 195 3.09 27.26 -23.58
CA GLY A 195 1.89 27.70 -22.88
C GLY A 195 0.90 26.59 -22.54
N TRP A 196 1.10 25.36 -23.03
CA TRP A 196 0.15 24.25 -22.81
C TRP A 196 0.40 23.47 -21.51
N LEU A 197 1.42 23.87 -20.72
CA LEU A 197 1.76 23.29 -19.43
C LEU A 197 2.07 24.41 -18.43
N SER A 198 1.79 24.16 -17.14
CA SER A 198 2.17 25.06 -16.05
C SER A 198 3.65 24.93 -15.65
N ASN A 199 4.33 23.86 -16.10
CA ASN A 199 5.72 23.56 -15.78
C ASN A 199 6.61 23.27 -17.01
N PRO A 200 6.58 24.10 -18.08
CA PRO A 200 7.34 23.84 -19.29
C PRO A 200 8.85 23.85 -19.00
N ALA A 201 9.60 22.96 -19.68
CA ALA A 201 11.05 23.01 -19.70
C ALA A 201 11.52 24.30 -20.38
N ALA A 202 12.64 24.87 -19.90
CA ALA A 202 13.16 26.13 -20.43
C ALA A 202 13.63 25.99 -21.89
N LYS A 203 13.71 27.11 -22.63
CA LYS A 203 14.23 27.13 -24.00
C LYS A 203 15.63 26.48 -24.05
N GLY A 204 15.84 25.54 -24.98
CA GLY A 204 17.09 24.77 -25.10
C GLY A 204 17.21 23.58 -24.12
N LYS A 205 16.27 23.42 -23.19
CA LYS A 205 16.17 22.26 -22.27
C LYS A 205 15.14 21.23 -22.72
N HIS A 206 14.55 21.42 -23.89
CA HIS A 206 13.73 20.43 -24.58
C HIS A 206 14.22 20.28 -26.03
N ALA A 207 14.05 19.10 -26.61
CA ALA A 207 14.38 18.86 -28.02
C ALA A 207 13.47 17.78 -28.61
N VAL A 208 13.23 17.86 -29.91
CA VAL A 208 12.56 16.82 -30.70
C VAL A 208 13.37 16.60 -31.98
N ALA A 209 13.76 15.35 -32.26
CA ALA A 209 14.58 15.03 -33.42
C ALA A 209 14.31 13.61 -33.92
N LEU A 210 14.44 13.43 -35.23
CA LEU A 210 14.42 12.11 -35.86
C LEU A 210 15.78 11.42 -35.60
N ALA A 211 15.78 10.30 -34.88
CA ALA A 211 16.98 9.59 -34.45
C ALA A 211 16.99 8.14 -34.96
N PRO A 212 18.18 7.55 -35.23
CA PRO A 212 18.31 6.12 -35.50
C PRO A 212 17.80 5.28 -34.32
N LEU A 213 17.12 4.17 -34.60
CA LEU A 213 16.59 3.24 -33.61
C LEU A 213 17.40 1.93 -33.60
N PRO A 214 18.45 1.81 -32.79
CA PRO A 214 19.15 0.54 -32.59
C PRO A 214 18.31 -0.47 -31.80
N PRO A 215 18.53 -1.79 -31.97
CA PRO A 215 19.52 -2.42 -32.85
C PRO A 215 19.04 -2.73 -34.28
N GLN A 216 17.74 -2.62 -34.59
CA GLN A 216 17.15 -3.21 -35.81
C GLN A 216 17.21 -2.35 -37.08
N GLY A 217 17.79 -1.14 -37.01
CA GLY A 217 17.81 -0.21 -38.14
C GLY A 217 16.44 0.44 -38.37
N GLY A 218 16.43 1.74 -38.61
CA GLY A 218 15.21 2.54 -38.75
C GLY A 218 15.36 3.93 -38.10
N LYS A 219 14.39 4.82 -38.32
CA LYS A 219 14.35 6.16 -37.74
C LYS A 219 13.05 6.33 -36.94
N GLY A 220 13.12 6.95 -35.78
CA GLY A 220 11.97 7.30 -34.94
C GLY A 220 12.15 8.65 -34.28
N TRP A 221 11.05 9.24 -33.81
CA TRP A 221 11.09 10.56 -33.19
C TRP A 221 11.46 10.45 -31.72
N ARG A 222 12.52 11.15 -31.31
CA ARG A 222 12.95 11.28 -29.92
C ARG A 222 12.56 12.64 -29.37
N PHE A 223 11.70 12.65 -28.37
CA PHE A 223 11.33 13.79 -27.55
C PHE A 223 12.19 13.77 -26.27
N ARG A 224 12.94 14.83 -26.00
CA ARG A 224 13.86 14.93 -24.84
C ARG A 224 13.49 16.10 -23.94
N ILE A 225 13.53 15.88 -22.63
CA ILE A 225 13.45 16.91 -21.59
C ILE A 225 14.70 16.81 -20.71
N ALA A 226 15.50 17.87 -20.66
CA ALA A 226 16.76 17.88 -19.93
C ALA A 226 16.60 18.09 -18.42
N GLU A 227 15.50 18.71 -17.99
CA GLU A 227 15.27 19.16 -16.61
C GLU A 227 14.31 18.22 -15.86
N ALA A 228 14.74 17.68 -14.73
CA ALA A 228 13.87 16.88 -13.85
C ALA A 228 12.70 17.72 -13.30
N GLY A 229 11.49 17.15 -13.25
CA GLY A 229 10.28 17.80 -12.75
C GLY A 229 9.61 18.78 -13.72
N ARG A 230 10.16 18.95 -14.93
CA ARG A 230 9.59 19.77 -16.02
C ARG A 230 9.01 18.90 -17.13
N GLY A 231 8.23 19.49 -18.03
CA GLY A 231 7.68 18.80 -19.19
C GLY A 231 7.59 19.66 -20.45
N MET A 232 7.13 19.08 -21.55
CA MET A 232 6.81 19.81 -22.78
C MET A 232 5.69 19.09 -23.53
N LYS A 233 4.89 19.86 -24.29
CA LYS A 233 3.96 19.33 -25.29
C LYS A 233 4.43 19.72 -26.68
N TRP A 234 4.26 18.80 -27.62
CA TRP A 234 4.50 19.04 -29.04
C TRP A 234 3.26 18.67 -29.84
N SER A 235 2.98 19.39 -30.92
CA SER A 235 1.94 19.02 -31.88
C SER A 235 2.52 18.83 -33.28
N TRP A 236 1.86 18.03 -34.09
CA TRP A 236 2.16 17.82 -35.50
C TRP A 236 0.86 17.86 -36.31
N SER A 237 0.76 18.83 -37.22
CA SER A 237 -0.35 18.91 -38.19
C SER A 237 -0.19 17.85 -39.26
N LEU A 238 -1.20 17.01 -39.44
CA LEU A 238 -1.17 15.93 -40.42
C LEU A 238 -1.19 16.49 -41.85
N PRO A 239 -0.45 15.89 -42.80
CA PRO A 239 -0.48 16.32 -44.21
C PRO A 239 -1.88 16.23 -44.85
N LYS A 240 -2.69 15.28 -44.38
CA LYS A 240 -4.11 15.10 -44.73
C LYS A 240 -4.87 14.66 -43.48
N PRO A 241 -6.17 15.02 -43.33
CA PRO A 241 -6.98 14.49 -42.25
C PRO A 241 -6.99 12.96 -42.23
N ALA A 242 -6.85 12.37 -41.04
CA ALA A 242 -6.85 10.92 -40.85
C ALA A 242 -8.19 10.46 -40.24
N PRO A 243 -8.83 9.42 -40.80
CA PRO A 243 -10.07 8.89 -40.24
C PRO A 243 -9.77 8.15 -38.94
N LEU A 244 -10.49 8.49 -37.88
CA LEU A 244 -10.51 7.74 -36.62
C LEU A 244 -11.71 6.78 -36.57
N GLU A 245 -12.82 7.15 -37.23
CA GLU A 245 -13.99 6.30 -37.40
C GLU A 245 -13.70 5.09 -38.29
N GLY A 246 -14.18 3.92 -37.86
CA GLY A 246 -13.94 2.63 -38.52
C GLY A 246 -12.65 1.95 -38.08
N HIS A 247 -11.95 2.50 -37.07
CA HIS A 247 -10.84 1.84 -36.38
C HIS A 247 -11.20 1.55 -34.92
N ARG A 248 -10.72 0.41 -34.41
CA ARG A 248 -10.97 0.02 -33.00
C ARG A 248 -9.89 0.54 -32.06
N TYR A 249 -8.62 0.53 -32.48
CA TYR A 249 -7.49 0.82 -31.61
C TYR A 249 -6.53 1.85 -32.20
N VAL A 250 -5.89 2.60 -31.31
CA VAL A 250 -4.61 3.27 -31.60
C VAL A 250 -3.49 2.41 -31.03
N ALA A 251 -2.49 2.10 -31.86
CA ALA A 251 -1.27 1.41 -31.46
C ALA A 251 -0.05 2.32 -31.63
N MET A 252 0.70 2.54 -30.56
CA MET A 252 1.93 3.34 -30.55
C MET A 252 3.10 2.49 -30.05
N ARG A 253 4.10 2.24 -30.91
CA ARG A 253 5.34 1.58 -30.52
C ARG A 253 6.34 2.62 -30.04
N TYR A 254 6.71 2.57 -28.76
CA TYR A 254 7.51 3.59 -28.09
C TYR A 254 8.59 3.00 -27.19
N ARG A 255 9.56 3.82 -26.83
CA ARG A 255 10.57 3.54 -25.79
C ARG A 255 10.74 4.77 -24.91
N ALA A 256 10.73 4.59 -23.59
CA ALA A 256 10.79 5.72 -22.66
C ALA A 256 11.81 5.51 -21.55
N THR A 257 12.53 6.58 -21.17
CA THR A 257 13.52 6.57 -20.08
C THR A 257 13.37 7.84 -19.25
N GLY A 258 13.35 7.70 -17.91
CA GLY A 258 13.32 8.84 -17.00
C GLY A 258 12.02 9.66 -17.04
N LEU A 259 10.94 9.15 -17.63
CA LEU A 259 9.65 9.82 -17.66
C LEU A 259 8.90 9.63 -16.34
N ARG A 260 8.14 10.66 -15.97
CA ARG A 260 7.18 10.63 -14.87
C ARG A 260 5.82 10.18 -15.41
N PRO A 261 5.08 9.27 -14.74
CA PRO A 261 3.71 8.91 -15.11
C PRO A 261 2.73 10.01 -14.65
N ALA A 262 2.94 11.24 -15.14
CA ALA A 262 2.14 12.42 -14.82
C ALA A 262 1.99 13.28 -16.08
N GLY A 263 0.89 14.04 -16.14
CA GLY A 263 0.52 14.82 -17.32
C GLY A 263 -0.86 14.45 -17.84
N ASP A 264 -1.28 15.15 -18.89
CA ASP A 264 -2.64 15.02 -19.45
C ASP A 264 -2.70 13.83 -20.42
N TYR A 265 -1.62 13.60 -21.18
CA TYR A 265 -1.49 12.53 -22.15
C TYR A 265 -0.02 12.20 -22.46
N ALA A 266 0.19 11.01 -23.00
CA ALA A 266 1.33 10.67 -23.85
C ALA A 266 1.01 10.95 -25.32
N LEU A 267 -0.21 10.64 -25.76
CA LEU A 267 -0.71 10.89 -27.12
C LEU A 267 -2.11 11.49 -27.08
N CYS A 268 -2.32 12.54 -27.87
CA CYS A 268 -3.57 13.26 -28.04
C CYS A 268 -3.86 13.43 -29.54
N VAL A 269 -5.14 13.41 -29.90
CA VAL A 269 -5.62 13.75 -31.25
C VAL A 269 -6.30 15.11 -31.23
N LEU A 270 -6.15 15.87 -32.31
CA LEU A 270 -6.72 17.20 -32.49
C LEU A 270 -7.64 17.21 -33.71
N GLY A 271 -8.81 17.85 -33.60
CA GLY A 271 -9.81 17.91 -34.67
C GLY A 271 -11.09 18.65 -34.25
N SER A 272 -12.04 18.81 -35.18
CA SER A 272 -13.33 19.45 -34.90
C SER A 272 -14.34 18.43 -34.37
N ARG A 273 -14.71 18.55 -33.08
CA ARG A 273 -15.77 17.74 -32.44
C ARG A 273 -17.15 18.14 -32.95
N VAL A 274 -18.12 17.22 -32.94
CA VAL A 274 -19.54 17.49 -33.26
C VAL A 274 -20.42 17.20 -32.02
N PRO A 275 -21.25 18.13 -31.48
CA PRO A 275 -21.13 19.60 -31.36
C PRO A 275 -20.68 20.08 -29.95
N ASP A 276 -20.16 21.32 -29.86
CA ASP A 276 -19.84 22.13 -28.65
C ASP A 276 -18.85 21.56 -27.60
N GLY A 277 -17.76 20.93 -28.04
CA GLY A 277 -16.68 20.51 -27.13
C GLY A 277 -15.28 20.91 -27.55
N HIS A 278 -14.32 20.61 -26.67
CA HIS A 278 -12.89 20.81 -26.91
C HIS A 278 -12.44 20.23 -28.26
N ASP A 279 -11.47 20.88 -28.91
CA ASP A 279 -10.89 20.53 -30.22
C ASP A 279 -9.84 19.40 -30.14
N TYR A 280 -9.84 18.63 -29.04
CA TYR A 280 -8.89 17.57 -28.79
C TYR A 280 -9.45 16.43 -27.93
N ALA A 281 -8.84 15.24 -28.07
CA ALA A 281 -9.05 14.10 -27.18
C ALA A 281 -7.71 13.46 -26.76
N SER A 282 -7.56 13.26 -25.44
CA SER A 282 -6.49 12.44 -24.88
C SER A 282 -6.75 10.98 -25.23
N ILE A 283 -5.82 10.32 -25.90
CA ILE A 283 -5.94 8.92 -26.33
C ILE A 283 -5.12 8.02 -25.43
N ILE A 284 -3.81 8.23 -25.37
CA ILE A 284 -2.92 7.43 -24.52
C ILE A 284 -2.57 8.29 -23.31
N PRO A 285 -2.99 7.94 -22.08
CA PRO A 285 -2.63 8.71 -20.89
C PRO A 285 -1.14 8.51 -20.55
N SER A 286 -0.48 9.52 -19.97
CA SER A 286 0.95 9.42 -19.60
C SER A 286 1.24 8.25 -18.66
N ALA A 287 0.28 7.90 -17.80
CA ALA A 287 0.38 6.78 -16.86
C ALA A 287 0.32 5.39 -17.53
N ALA A 288 -0.06 5.30 -18.82
CA ALA A 288 -0.01 4.05 -19.58
C ALA A 288 1.40 3.73 -20.11
N LEU A 289 2.33 4.70 -20.12
CA LEU A 289 3.68 4.46 -20.59
C LEU A 289 4.55 3.79 -19.51
N ILE A 290 5.35 2.82 -19.94
CA ILE A 290 6.38 2.15 -19.15
C ILE A 290 7.72 2.81 -19.49
N SER A 291 8.40 3.35 -18.47
CA SER A 291 9.65 4.11 -18.65
C SER A 291 10.88 3.32 -18.19
N ASP A 292 11.09 2.13 -18.74
CA ASP A 292 12.19 1.21 -18.40
C ASP A 292 13.32 1.16 -19.44
N GLY A 293 13.26 2.02 -20.46
CA GLY A 293 14.21 2.06 -21.57
C GLY A 293 14.05 0.95 -22.60
N ARG A 294 12.97 0.17 -22.58
CA ARG A 294 12.65 -0.85 -23.60
C ARG A 294 11.60 -0.39 -24.59
N TRP A 295 11.51 -1.11 -25.70
CA TRP A 295 10.40 -0.97 -26.64
C TRP A 295 9.13 -1.56 -26.05
N HIS A 296 8.03 -0.84 -26.19
CA HIS A 296 6.69 -1.23 -25.77
C HIS A 296 5.70 -0.85 -26.86
N THR A 297 4.55 -1.53 -26.90
CA THR A 297 3.41 -1.13 -27.74
C THR A 297 2.25 -0.74 -26.84
N ALA A 298 1.95 0.56 -26.75
CA ALA A 298 0.74 1.03 -26.10
C ALA A 298 -0.44 0.85 -27.08
N THR A 299 -1.50 0.19 -26.64
CA THR A 299 -2.72 0.01 -27.43
C THR A 299 -3.92 0.48 -26.62
N VAL A 300 -4.77 1.34 -27.20
CA VAL A 300 -5.96 1.91 -26.54
C VAL A 300 -7.17 1.79 -27.45
N ASP A 301 -8.32 1.36 -26.91
CA ASP A 301 -9.60 1.36 -27.63
C ASP A 301 -10.07 2.80 -27.85
N ILE A 302 -10.36 3.15 -29.10
CA ILE A 302 -10.71 4.51 -29.51
C ILE A 302 -12.16 4.65 -29.96
N ARG A 303 -13.03 3.65 -29.80
CA ARG A 303 -14.42 3.74 -30.30
C ARG A 303 -15.20 4.92 -29.72
N GLN A 304 -14.91 5.33 -28.48
CA GLN A 304 -15.50 6.56 -27.93
C GLN A 304 -14.92 7.81 -28.61
N ALA A 305 -13.59 7.92 -28.67
CA ALA A 305 -12.92 9.05 -29.32
C ALA A 305 -13.29 9.17 -30.81
N ALA A 306 -13.46 8.06 -31.52
CA ALA A 306 -13.86 8.00 -32.92
C ALA A 306 -15.28 8.50 -33.17
N ARG A 307 -16.19 8.38 -32.19
CA ARG A 307 -17.53 8.97 -32.27
C ARG A 307 -17.50 10.48 -32.12
N ASP A 308 -16.68 10.99 -31.20
CA ASP A 308 -16.51 12.42 -30.97
C ASP A 308 -15.65 13.10 -32.06
N PHE A 309 -14.67 12.38 -32.61
CA PHE A 309 -13.70 12.86 -33.60
C PHE A 309 -13.59 11.87 -34.78
N PRO A 310 -14.59 11.80 -35.68
CA PRO A 310 -14.57 10.84 -36.79
C PRO A 310 -13.35 10.97 -37.71
N SER A 311 -12.80 12.18 -37.81
CA SER A 311 -11.55 12.49 -38.49
C SER A 311 -10.74 13.49 -37.68
N ILE A 312 -9.41 13.36 -37.73
CA ILE A 312 -8.46 14.21 -37.00
C ILE A 312 -7.57 14.97 -37.97
N THR A 313 -7.08 16.14 -37.57
CA THR A 313 -6.22 17.00 -38.39
C THR A 313 -4.80 17.14 -37.84
N ALA A 314 -4.59 16.83 -36.56
CA ALA A 314 -3.27 16.88 -35.94
C ALA A 314 -3.13 15.87 -34.79
N LEU A 315 -1.89 15.61 -34.40
CA LEU A 315 -1.51 14.80 -33.25
C LEU A 315 -0.73 15.65 -32.25
N ALA A 316 -0.79 15.30 -30.97
CA ALA A 316 0.06 15.90 -29.96
C ALA A 316 0.67 14.87 -29.02
N VAL A 317 1.92 15.10 -28.61
CA VAL A 317 2.67 14.27 -27.67
C VAL A 317 3.09 15.12 -26.48
N GLN A 318 3.03 14.55 -25.29
CA GLN A 318 3.54 15.19 -24.08
C GLN A 318 4.53 14.27 -23.36
N ALA A 319 5.58 14.87 -22.81
CA ALA A 319 6.54 14.19 -21.93
C ALA A 319 6.76 15.01 -20.65
N GLN A 320 6.78 14.33 -19.50
CA GLN A 320 7.13 14.90 -18.20
C GLN A 320 8.35 14.15 -17.66
N ALA A 321 9.38 14.87 -17.24
CA ALA A 321 10.64 14.29 -16.78
C ALA A 321 10.60 13.98 -15.28
N ALA A 322 10.89 12.74 -14.90
CA ALA A 322 11.19 12.37 -13.52
C ALA A 322 12.68 12.61 -13.21
N THR A 323 13.56 12.34 -14.18
CA THR A 323 15.01 12.54 -14.07
C THR A 323 15.50 13.60 -15.06
N THR A 324 16.75 14.02 -14.93
CA THR A 324 17.39 14.79 -16.01
C THR A 324 17.51 13.93 -17.26
N ASN A 325 17.45 14.58 -18.43
CA ASN A 325 17.55 13.94 -19.75
C ASN A 325 16.53 12.81 -20.00
N ALA A 326 15.29 12.99 -19.54
CA ALA A 326 14.21 12.07 -19.84
C ALA A 326 13.90 12.06 -21.35
N THR A 327 13.57 10.88 -21.89
CA THR A 327 13.30 10.69 -23.32
C THR A 327 12.04 9.85 -23.54
N LEU A 328 11.23 10.25 -24.53
CA LEU A 328 10.21 9.44 -25.17
C LEU A 328 10.59 9.26 -26.64
N GLU A 329 10.70 8.03 -27.10
CA GLU A 329 10.94 7.69 -28.50
C GLU A 329 9.71 7.03 -29.08
N VAL A 330 9.26 7.46 -30.26
CA VAL A 330 8.11 6.89 -30.97
C VAL A 330 8.59 6.38 -32.34
N ALA A 331 8.47 5.07 -32.55
CA ALA A 331 8.89 4.41 -33.78
C ALA A 331 7.75 4.21 -34.78
N ASP A 332 6.55 3.95 -34.28
CA ASP A 332 5.39 3.61 -35.09
C ASP A 332 4.11 4.09 -34.40
N LEU A 333 3.13 4.53 -35.19
CA LEU A 333 1.82 4.96 -34.73
C LEU A 333 0.77 4.60 -35.77
N ARG A 334 -0.25 3.85 -35.36
CA ARG A 334 -1.27 3.31 -36.26
C ARG A 334 -2.69 3.39 -35.69
N PHE A 335 -3.66 3.47 -36.58
CA PHE A 335 -5.07 3.18 -36.28
C PHE A 335 -5.40 1.83 -36.90
N VAL A 336 -5.84 0.89 -36.07
CA VAL A 336 -5.95 -0.53 -36.42
C VAL A 336 -7.22 -1.15 -35.86
N ASN A 337 -7.62 -2.30 -36.41
CA ASN A 337 -8.80 -3.03 -35.93
C ASN A 337 -8.50 -4.23 -35.03
N ALA A 338 -7.23 -4.64 -34.96
CA ALA A 338 -6.75 -5.69 -34.09
C ALA A 338 -5.55 -5.21 -33.27
N ILE A 339 -5.40 -5.76 -32.06
CA ILE A 339 -4.28 -5.42 -31.19
C ILE A 339 -2.99 -5.96 -31.82
N GLN A 340 -1.98 -5.10 -31.93
CA GLN A 340 -0.73 -5.42 -32.61
C GLN A 340 0.16 -6.29 -31.72
N PRO A 341 0.69 -7.41 -32.23
CA PRO A 341 1.63 -8.23 -31.49
C PRO A 341 2.98 -7.51 -31.31
N SER A 342 3.66 -7.79 -30.21
CA SER A 342 5.00 -7.30 -29.89
C SER A 342 6.06 -8.29 -30.38
N ARG A 343 7.27 -7.79 -30.65
CA ARG A 343 8.41 -8.63 -31.02
C ARG A 343 9.10 -9.15 -29.77
N LEU A 344 9.69 -10.35 -29.85
CA LEU A 344 10.46 -10.95 -28.77
C LEU A 344 11.62 -10.04 -28.31
N ALA A 345 12.26 -9.36 -29.26
CA ALA A 345 13.35 -8.41 -29.01
C ALA A 345 12.91 -7.12 -28.27
N ASP A 346 11.60 -6.85 -28.17
CA ASP A 346 11.10 -5.73 -27.37
C ASP A 346 11.16 -6.07 -25.87
N PHE A 347 11.09 -7.36 -25.51
CA PHE A 347 11.13 -7.84 -24.12
C PHE A 347 12.54 -8.24 -23.66
N ILE A 348 13.28 -8.98 -24.49
CA ILE A 348 14.58 -9.58 -24.15
C ILE A 348 15.64 -9.16 -25.17
N ASP A 349 16.82 -8.77 -24.68
CA ASP A 349 18.00 -8.60 -25.53
C ASP A 349 18.63 -9.97 -25.79
N TRP A 350 18.54 -10.46 -27.03
CA TRP A 350 18.97 -11.81 -27.39
C TRP A 350 19.68 -11.87 -28.75
N GLN A 351 20.53 -12.89 -28.91
CA GLN A 351 21.28 -13.20 -30.12
C GLN A 351 21.24 -14.71 -30.41
N PRO A 352 21.26 -15.14 -31.68
CA PRO A 352 21.36 -16.55 -32.04
C PRO A 352 22.74 -17.13 -31.67
N GLY A 353 22.78 -18.40 -31.30
CA GLY A 353 23.98 -19.09 -30.84
C GLY A 353 24.27 -18.88 -29.35
N ALA A 354 24.94 -19.86 -28.76
CA ALA A 354 25.34 -19.83 -27.35
C ALA A 354 26.75 -20.41 -27.16
N LYS A 355 27.51 -19.84 -26.22
CA LYS A 355 28.76 -20.42 -25.71
C LYS A 355 28.62 -20.62 -24.21
N PHE A 356 28.74 -21.86 -23.75
CA PHE A 356 28.53 -22.24 -22.35
C PHE A 356 29.81 -22.15 -21.51
N ASP A 357 30.64 -21.13 -21.72
CA ASP A 357 31.92 -20.97 -21.01
C ASP A 357 31.67 -20.68 -19.52
N GLY A 358 32.00 -21.66 -18.65
CA GLY A 358 31.75 -21.58 -17.20
C GLY A 358 30.27 -21.64 -16.80
N THR A 359 29.38 -21.99 -17.74
CA THR A 359 27.94 -22.18 -17.50
C THR A 359 27.52 -23.56 -17.98
N GLN A 360 26.38 -24.05 -17.49
CA GLN A 360 25.85 -25.36 -17.84
C GLN A 360 24.34 -25.25 -18.07
N PRO A 361 23.80 -25.73 -19.20
CA PRO A 361 22.36 -25.80 -19.41
C PRO A 361 21.75 -26.81 -18.44
N ILE A 362 20.61 -26.46 -17.86
CA ILE A 362 19.83 -27.32 -16.96
C ILE A 362 18.72 -28.01 -17.77
N PRO A 363 18.60 -29.34 -17.71
CA PRO A 363 17.52 -30.05 -18.38
C PRO A 363 16.15 -29.61 -17.86
N ILE A 364 15.23 -29.36 -18.80
CA ILE A 364 13.82 -29.10 -18.50
C ILE A 364 12.95 -30.09 -19.29
N GLN A 365 11.90 -30.61 -18.65
CA GLN A 365 10.93 -31.49 -19.29
C GLN A 365 9.70 -30.67 -19.65
N GLY A 366 9.44 -30.51 -20.95
CA GLY A 366 8.30 -29.72 -21.42
C GLY A 366 6.98 -30.47 -21.25
N ASN A 367 5.95 -29.77 -20.77
CA ASN A 367 4.55 -30.22 -20.69
C ASN A 367 3.60 -29.34 -21.54
N ALA A 368 4.10 -28.28 -22.19
CA ALA A 368 3.32 -27.37 -23.02
C ALA A 368 4.06 -26.98 -24.32
N SER A 369 3.29 -26.57 -25.34
CA SER A 369 3.81 -25.97 -26.58
C SER A 369 3.92 -24.45 -26.44
N SER A 370 4.87 -23.83 -27.16
CA SER A 370 5.00 -22.37 -27.18
C SER A 370 3.91 -21.65 -27.99
N ALA A 371 3.17 -22.33 -28.87
CA ALA A 371 2.19 -21.67 -29.74
C ALA A 371 1.02 -20.98 -28.96
N PRO A 372 0.34 -21.63 -28.00
CA PRO A 372 -0.70 -20.98 -27.19
C PRO A 372 -0.16 -19.80 -26.37
N TRP A 373 1.03 -19.96 -25.78
CA TRP A 373 1.69 -18.90 -25.01
C TRP A 373 2.01 -17.67 -25.87
N ARG A 374 2.54 -17.88 -27.08
CA ARG A 374 2.80 -16.77 -28.02
C ARG A 374 1.52 -16.09 -28.46
N LYS A 375 0.44 -16.82 -28.69
CA LYS A 375 -0.87 -16.25 -29.04
C LYS A 375 -1.39 -15.36 -27.91
N HIS A 376 -1.42 -15.88 -26.68
CA HIS A 376 -1.91 -15.15 -25.50
C HIS A 376 -1.07 -13.90 -25.21
N LEU A 377 0.26 -14.04 -25.21
CA LEU A 377 1.19 -12.92 -24.98
C LEU A 377 1.35 -12.00 -26.20
N ARG A 378 0.66 -12.31 -27.30
CA ARG A 378 0.69 -11.55 -28.56
C ARG A 378 2.13 -11.36 -29.06
N LEU A 379 2.90 -12.44 -29.11
CA LEU A 379 4.27 -12.44 -29.62
C LEU A 379 4.28 -12.75 -31.13
N ALA A 380 4.82 -11.83 -31.92
CA ALA A 380 4.86 -11.92 -33.38
C ALA A 380 5.85 -12.97 -33.89
N ASP A 381 6.92 -13.23 -33.13
CA ASP A 381 8.04 -14.09 -33.49
C ASP A 381 8.47 -14.98 -32.31
N TRP A 382 9.37 -15.92 -32.59
CA TRP A 382 9.99 -16.80 -31.59
C TRP A 382 11.47 -17.00 -31.90
N PHE A 383 12.22 -17.57 -30.97
CA PHE A 383 13.63 -17.88 -31.18
C PHE A 383 13.81 -18.80 -32.40
N PRO A 384 14.67 -18.44 -33.37
CA PRO A 384 14.85 -19.20 -34.60
C PRO A 384 15.79 -20.40 -34.44
N GLN A 385 16.53 -20.49 -33.33
CA GLN A 385 17.51 -21.54 -33.05
C GLN A 385 17.34 -22.05 -31.61
N ALA A 386 17.72 -23.31 -31.38
CA ALA A 386 17.65 -23.92 -30.05
C ALA A 386 18.68 -23.33 -29.08
N GLU A 387 19.82 -22.86 -29.56
CA GLU A 387 20.85 -22.23 -28.74
C GLU A 387 20.86 -20.74 -28.97
N ILE A 388 20.75 -19.98 -27.88
CA ILE A 388 20.67 -18.51 -27.91
C ILE A 388 21.47 -17.91 -26.75
N THR A 389 21.83 -16.65 -26.88
CA THR A 389 22.39 -15.86 -25.78
C THR A 389 21.42 -14.72 -25.47
N ALA A 390 20.90 -14.65 -24.24
CA ALA A 390 19.98 -13.61 -23.79
C ALA A 390 20.57 -12.85 -22.60
N HIS A 391 20.67 -11.53 -22.67
CA HIS A 391 21.35 -10.68 -21.68
C HIS A 391 22.78 -11.17 -21.32
N GLY A 392 23.51 -11.69 -22.32
CA GLY A 392 24.84 -12.27 -22.13
C GLY A 392 24.85 -13.65 -21.46
N ILE A 393 23.68 -14.28 -21.26
CA ILE A 393 23.54 -15.61 -20.66
C ILE A 393 23.22 -16.63 -21.75
N PRO A 394 24.00 -17.72 -21.89
CA PRO A 394 23.72 -18.77 -22.86
C PRO A 394 22.55 -19.65 -22.40
N PHE A 395 21.64 -19.98 -23.32
CA PHE A 395 20.50 -20.87 -23.08
C PHE A 395 20.38 -21.91 -24.19
N ARG A 396 19.88 -23.10 -23.82
CA ARG A 396 19.46 -24.15 -24.75
C ARG A 396 17.97 -24.41 -24.55
N LEU A 397 17.16 -24.07 -25.55
CA LEU A 397 15.71 -24.26 -25.57
C LEU A 397 15.35 -25.74 -25.69
N THR A 398 14.23 -26.14 -25.11
CA THR A 398 13.69 -27.50 -25.28
C THR A 398 13.20 -27.72 -26.71
N VAL A 399 13.58 -28.83 -27.30
CA VAL A 399 12.99 -29.33 -28.56
C VAL A 399 11.90 -30.35 -28.18
N PRO A 400 10.67 -30.26 -28.72
CA PRO A 400 9.59 -31.16 -28.33
C PRO A 400 9.93 -32.62 -28.64
N GLN A 401 9.70 -33.51 -27.67
CA GLN A 401 9.70 -34.97 -27.87
C GLN A 401 8.27 -35.50 -27.81
N VAL A 402 7.44 -35.14 -28.79
CA VAL A 402 6.17 -35.83 -29.07
C VAL A 402 5.97 -35.82 -30.59
N GLY A 403 5.53 -36.95 -31.17
CA GLY A 403 5.58 -37.27 -32.60
C GLY A 403 5.15 -36.19 -33.61
N ASN A 404 5.73 -36.31 -34.82
CA ASN A 404 5.45 -35.63 -36.11
C ASN A 404 5.06 -34.14 -36.16
N LEU A 405 5.08 -33.38 -35.07
CA LEU A 405 4.80 -31.94 -35.07
C LEU A 405 6.10 -31.13 -34.95
N ARG A 406 6.48 -30.48 -36.05
CA ARG A 406 7.69 -29.64 -36.20
C ARG A 406 7.48 -28.15 -35.83
N GLU A 407 6.43 -27.80 -35.10
CA GLU A 407 6.13 -26.38 -34.79
C GLU A 407 6.08 -26.10 -33.28
N GLY A 408 7.22 -25.68 -32.71
CA GLY A 408 7.31 -25.09 -31.37
C GLY A 408 8.43 -25.65 -30.50
N SER A 409 8.93 -24.85 -29.55
CA SER A 409 9.82 -25.31 -28.47
C SER A 409 8.99 -25.86 -27.31
N GLY A 410 9.43 -26.94 -26.67
CA GLY A 410 8.77 -27.45 -25.46
C GLY A 410 8.93 -26.48 -24.28
N LEU A 411 7.85 -26.18 -23.59
CA LEU A 411 7.83 -25.34 -22.38
C LEU A 411 7.47 -26.19 -21.18
N ALA A 412 8.09 -25.94 -20.02
CA ALA A 412 7.59 -26.41 -18.74
C ALA A 412 6.70 -25.30 -18.15
N ALA A 413 5.40 -25.54 -18.03
CA ALA A 413 4.39 -24.53 -17.76
C ALA A 413 3.46 -24.92 -16.61
N THR A 414 3.07 -23.95 -15.79
CA THR A 414 1.98 -24.07 -14.82
C THR A 414 0.63 -23.74 -15.48
N GLY A 415 -0.45 -24.28 -14.92
CA GLY A 415 -1.82 -23.94 -15.32
C GLY A 415 -2.26 -22.59 -14.74
N LEU A 416 -3.07 -21.84 -15.49
CA LEU A 416 -3.71 -20.63 -14.95
C LEU A 416 -4.69 -21.01 -13.83
N ARG A 417 -4.72 -20.22 -12.75
CA ARG A 417 -5.53 -20.45 -11.52
C ARG A 417 -5.07 -21.63 -10.65
N ALA A 418 -4.06 -22.38 -11.08
CA ALA A 418 -3.48 -23.46 -10.29
C ALA A 418 -2.26 -22.94 -9.51
N LYS A 419 -2.14 -23.35 -8.25
CA LYS A 419 -0.92 -23.13 -7.46
C LYS A 419 -0.06 -24.39 -7.56
N GLU A 420 0.94 -24.37 -8.44
CA GLU A 420 1.71 -25.54 -8.85
C GLU A 420 3.22 -25.35 -8.64
N GLU A 421 3.97 -26.45 -8.65
CA GLU A 421 5.43 -26.43 -8.67
C GLU A 421 5.97 -27.04 -9.96
N LEU A 422 6.92 -26.36 -10.62
CA LEU A 422 7.73 -26.93 -11.69
C LEU A 422 9.12 -27.25 -11.15
N ARG A 423 9.61 -28.46 -11.38
CA ARG A 423 10.86 -28.96 -10.81
C ARG A 423 11.85 -29.32 -11.91
N PHE A 424 13.04 -28.72 -11.85
CA PHE A 424 14.13 -28.94 -12.79
C PHE A 424 15.31 -29.61 -12.08
N PRO A 425 15.60 -30.89 -12.36
CA PRO A 425 16.73 -31.59 -11.76
C PRO A 425 18.07 -30.91 -12.13
N ALA A 426 18.96 -30.82 -11.16
CA ALA A 426 20.30 -30.26 -11.32
C ALA A 426 21.32 -31.16 -10.60
N SER A 427 22.58 -31.10 -11.04
CA SER A 427 23.69 -31.75 -10.36
C SER A 427 24.96 -30.92 -10.59
N VAL A 428 24.94 -29.68 -10.11
CA VAL A 428 25.98 -28.69 -10.38
C VAL A 428 26.23 -27.81 -9.15
N LYS A 429 27.49 -27.47 -8.89
CA LYS A 429 27.83 -26.37 -7.97
C LYS A 429 27.75 -25.08 -8.75
N ALA A 430 26.84 -24.19 -8.37
CA ALA A 430 26.58 -22.98 -9.13
C ALA A 430 26.57 -21.75 -8.23
N SER A 431 27.09 -20.64 -8.75
CA SER A 431 26.93 -19.35 -8.10
C SER A 431 25.59 -18.71 -8.46
N GLU A 432 25.10 -18.90 -9.69
CA GLU A 432 23.85 -18.29 -10.18
C GLU A 432 23.05 -19.30 -10.99
N VAL A 433 21.73 -19.17 -10.95
CA VAL A 433 20.79 -19.87 -11.81
C VAL A 433 20.01 -18.83 -12.61
N TYR A 434 19.78 -19.13 -13.87
CA TYR A 434 19.05 -18.28 -14.81
C TYR A 434 17.88 -19.05 -15.41
N LEU A 435 16.70 -18.41 -15.47
CA LEU A 435 15.53 -18.94 -16.15
C LEU A 435 15.12 -18.01 -17.28
N LEU A 436 14.95 -18.55 -18.48
CA LEU A 436 14.22 -17.88 -19.55
C LEU A 436 12.73 -18.22 -19.37
N LEU A 437 11.98 -17.26 -18.84
CA LEU A 437 10.61 -17.45 -18.37
C LEU A 437 9.63 -16.55 -19.13
N LEU A 438 8.41 -17.06 -19.37
CA LEU A 438 7.26 -16.30 -19.84
C LEU A 438 6.25 -16.18 -18.68
N GLY A 439 5.80 -14.97 -18.38
CA GLY A 439 4.71 -14.72 -17.44
C GLY A 439 3.43 -14.33 -18.16
N ALA A 440 2.36 -15.11 -18.02
CA ALA A 440 1.03 -14.80 -18.53
C ALA A 440 0.15 -14.35 -17.36
N PHE A 441 -0.30 -13.10 -17.36
CA PHE A 441 -1.02 -12.47 -16.25
C PHE A 441 -2.41 -12.10 -16.74
N VAL A 442 -3.45 -12.30 -15.94
CA VAL A 442 -4.84 -12.05 -16.31
C VAL A 442 -5.60 -11.29 -15.24
N GLY A 443 -6.59 -10.51 -15.66
CA GLY A 443 -7.54 -9.86 -14.76
C GLY A 443 -6.95 -8.66 -14.00
N THR A 444 -7.63 -8.28 -12.92
CA THR A 444 -7.29 -7.10 -12.11
C THR A 444 -6.46 -7.44 -10.89
N GLU A 445 -5.56 -6.56 -10.50
CA GLU A 445 -4.75 -6.67 -9.29
C GLU A 445 -5.60 -6.96 -8.04
N GLU A 446 -5.07 -7.79 -7.15
CA GLU A 446 -5.68 -8.05 -5.84
C GLU A 446 -5.80 -6.73 -5.07
N PRO A 447 -6.95 -6.45 -4.42
CA PRO A 447 -7.20 -5.14 -3.80
C PRO A 447 -6.10 -4.69 -2.83
N VAL A 448 -5.58 -5.63 -2.04
CA VAL A 448 -4.49 -5.38 -1.08
C VAL A 448 -3.20 -4.91 -1.76
N TYR A 449 -2.94 -5.36 -2.99
CA TYR A 449 -1.75 -5.01 -3.76
C TYR A 449 -1.92 -3.74 -4.60
N GLY A 450 -3.14 -3.39 -4.98
CA GLY A 450 -3.45 -2.18 -5.74
C GLY A 450 -4.84 -2.22 -6.37
N SER A 451 -5.01 -1.50 -7.47
CA SER A 451 -6.23 -1.53 -8.28
C SER A 451 -5.88 -1.49 -9.77
N GLY A 452 -6.85 -1.85 -10.61
CA GLY A 452 -6.69 -1.91 -12.06
C GLY A 452 -6.02 -3.20 -12.52
N LYS A 453 -5.47 -3.22 -13.74
CA LYS A 453 -4.87 -4.40 -14.36
C LYS A 453 -3.71 -4.96 -13.55
N PHE A 454 -3.61 -6.28 -13.46
CA PHE A 454 -2.49 -6.97 -12.82
C PHE A 454 -1.22 -6.87 -13.68
N LYS A 455 -0.20 -6.13 -13.21
CA LYS A 455 0.94 -5.71 -14.04
C LYS A 455 2.30 -6.31 -13.66
N ALA A 456 2.46 -6.78 -12.42
CA ALA A 456 3.73 -7.33 -11.95
C ALA A 456 3.54 -8.06 -10.62
N ILE A 457 4.35 -9.09 -10.38
CA ILE A 457 4.53 -9.68 -9.06
C ILE A 457 5.82 -9.11 -8.47
N ARG A 458 5.71 -8.48 -7.30
CA ARG A 458 6.84 -7.83 -6.59
C ARG A 458 6.98 -8.32 -5.15
N ASP A 459 6.28 -9.38 -4.83
CA ASP A 459 6.17 -9.94 -3.49
C ASP A 459 6.43 -11.44 -3.52
N VAL A 460 6.83 -11.97 -2.38
CA VAL A 460 7.17 -13.38 -2.21
C VAL A 460 5.93 -14.26 -2.04
N ASP A 461 4.74 -13.68 -1.86
CA ASP A 461 3.55 -14.46 -1.54
C ASP A 461 2.89 -15.03 -2.80
N ARG A 462 3.16 -14.44 -3.97
CA ARG A 462 2.60 -14.86 -5.26
C ARG A 462 3.58 -15.60 -6.19
N PHE A 463 4.88 -15.54 -5.93
CA PHE A 463 5.89 -16.30 -6.68
C PHE A 463 7.19 -16.50 -5.90
N ARG A 464 7.79 -17.70 -6.00
CA ARG A 464 9.16 -17.97 -5.50
C ARG A 464 9.91 -18.95 -6.40
N LEU A 465 11.24 -18.84 -6.43
CA LEU A 465 12.12 -19.95 -6.77
C LEU A 465 12.66 -20.59 -5.49
N ARG A 466 12.64 -21.92 -5.42
CA ARG A 466 13.27 -22.72 -4.36
C ARG A 466 14.43 -23.51 -4.96
N LEU A 467 15.63 -23.26 -4.48
CA LEU A 467 16.86 -23.96 -4.84
C LEU A 467 17.12 -25.04 -3.78
N GLU A 468 16.99 -26.31 -4.17
CA GLU A 468 17.20 -27.44 -3.26
C GLU A 468 18.60 -28.03 -3.49
N TYR A 469 19.35 -28.24 -2.41
CA TYR A 469 20.72 -28.72 -2.45
C TYR A 469 20.82 -30.19 -2.02
N ALA A 470 21.92 -30.85 -2.41
CA ALA A 470 22.17 -32.26 -2.11
C ALA A 470 22.32 -32.55 -0.61
N ASP A 471 22.65 -31.55 0.21
CA ASP A 471 22.75 -31.64 1.67
C ASP A 471 21.39 -31.61 2.40
N GLY A 472 20.27 -31.54 1.65
CA GLY A 472 18.92 -31.46 2.18
C GLY A 472 18.45 -30.04 2.55
N THR A 473 19.32 -29.03 2.44
CA THR A 473 18.92 -27.64 2.63
C THR A 473 18.27 -27.07 1.38
N ALA A 474 17.52 -25.97 1.55
CA ALA A 474 16.97 -25.21 0.44
C ALA A 474 17.02 -23.71 0.73
N ASP A 475 17.15 -22.93 -0.35
CA ASP A 475 17.02 -21.48 -0.34
C ASP A 475 15.84 -21.07 -1.22
N GLU A 476 14.92 -20.28 -0.70
CA GLU A 476 13.89 -19.60 -1.50
C GLU A 476 14.30 -18.17 -1.85
N CYS A 477 13.88 -17.68 -3.02
CA CYS A 477 13.99 -16.27 -3.39
C CYS A 477 12.84 -15.80 -4.30
N LEU A 478 12.51 -14.51 -4.24
CA LEU A 478 11.93 -13.80 -5.38
C LEU A 478 13.11 -13.48 -6.32
N PRO A 479 13.14 -13.98 -7.56
CA PRO A 479 14.30 -13.78 -8.43
C PRO A 479 14.36 -12.35 -8.97
N MET A 480 15.55 -11.96 -9.42
CA MET A 480 15.81 -10.66 -10.04
C MET A 480 15.65 -10.75 -11.56
N ASN A 481 14.95 -9.80 -12.16
CA ASN A 481 14.92 -9.66 -13.62
C ASN A 481 16.27 -9.12 -14.11
N ALA A 482 16.98 -9.88 -14.95
CA ALA A 482 18.31 -9.55 -15.46
C ALA A 482 18.37 -8.21 -16.20
N ALA A 483 17.23 -7.85 -16.78
CA ALA A 483 17.05 -6.78 -17.72
C ALA A 483 16.79 -5.44 -17.02
N THR A 484 16.08 -5.44 -15.88
CA THR A 484 15.76 -4.24 -15.08
C THR A 484 16.55 -4.15 -13.77
N LYS A 485 17.19 -5.25 -13.34
CA LYS A 485 17.84 -5.40 -12.03
C LYS A 485 16.88 -5.22 -10.84
N GLN A 486 15.58 -5.42 -11.08
CA GLN A 486 14.55 -5.38 -10.05
C GLN A 486 14.09 -6.80 -9.71
N PHE A 487 13.80 -7.06 -8.43
CA PHE A 487 13.20 -8.30 -7.99
C PHE A 487 11.72 -8.35 -8.37
N GLY A 488 11.28 -9.49 -8.90
CA GLY A 488 9.90 -9.70 -9.34
C GLY A 488 9.76 -10.15 -10.78
N ILE A 489 8.51 -10.29 -11.20
CA ILE A 489 8.11 -10.83 -12.51
C ILE A 489 7.16 -9.86 -13.19
N THR A 490 7.35 -9.67 -14.48
CA THR A 490 6.46 -8.89 -15.36
C THR A 490 5.76 -9.80 -16.38
N PRO A 491 4.67 -9.36 -17.01
CA PRO A 491 4.09 -10.06 -18.16
C PRO A 491 5.09 -10.19 -19.32
N GLY A 492 5.00 -11.29 -20.06
CA GLY A 492 5.81 -11.58 -21.23
C GLY A 492 7.13 -12.32 -20.96
N PRO A 493 7.94 -12.53 -22.01
CA PRO A 493 9.25 -13.17 -21.91
C PRO A 493 10.24 -12.34 -21.08
N GLN A 494 11.03 -12.99 -20.22
CA GLN A 494 12.10 -12.35 -19.45
C GLN A 494 13.19 -13.34 -19.04
N VAL A 495 14.35 -12.81 -18.61
CA VAL A 495 15.40 -13.60 -17.96
C VAL A 495 15.43 -13.29 -16.47
N LEU A 496 15.21 -14.31 -15.66
CA LEU A 496 15.26 -14.25 -14.20
C LEU A 496 16.58 -14.80 -13.69
N VAL A 497 17.09 -14.19 -12.62
CA VAL A 497 18.36 -14.53 -11.97
C VAL A 497 18.10 -14.86 -10.49
N ALA A 498 18.62 -16.00 -10.06
CA ALA A 498 18.66 -16.40 -8.66
C ALA A 498 20.10 -16.68 -8.22
N ALA A 499 20.50 -16.12 -7.08
CA ALA A 499 21.76 -16.44 -6.46
C ALA A 499 21.70 -17.81 -5.78
N ALA A 500 22.63 -18.70 -6.12
CA ALA A 500 22.85 -19.99 -5.48
C ALA A 500 24.11 -19.96 -4.60
N ASP A 501 24.21 -20.93 -3.69
CA ASP A 501 25.41 -21.17 -2.88
C ASP A 501 26.46 -21.97 -3.68
N PRO A 502 27.59 -21.36 -4.06
CA PRO A 502 28.62 -22.03 -4.86
C PRO A 502 29.35 -23.14 -4.10
N ALA A 503 29.24 -23.19 -2.77
CA ALA A 503 29.84 -24.27 -1.98
C ALA A 503 29.05 -25.57 -2.06
N LYS A 504 27.75 -25.48 -2.40
CA LYS A 504 26.81 -26.60 -2.37
C LYS A 504 26.46 -27.10 -3.77
N THR A 505 26.23 -28.40 -3.87
CA THR A 505 25.73 -29.02 -5.10
C THR A 505 24.22 -28.82 -5.16
N LEU A 506 23.75 -28.09 -6.17
CA LEU A 506 22.33 -27.91 -6.46
C LEU A 506 21.75 -29.23 -6.96
N LYS A 507 20.68 -29.70 -6.31
CA LYS A 507 19.93 -30.92 -6.64
C LYS A 507 18.72 -30.62 -7.52
N SER A 508 18.02 -29.51 -7.27
CA SER A 508 16.94 -29.08 -8.16
C SER A 508 16.62 -27.60 -8.02
N ILE A 509 16.06 -27.04 -9.09
CA ILE A 509 15.47 -25.70 -9.13
C ILE A 509 13.96 -25.90 -9.19
N VAL A 510 13.24 -25.32 -8.25
CA VAL A 510 11.78 -25.44 -8.17
C VAL A 510 11.16 -24.06 -8.33
N LEU A 511 10.37 -23.88 -9.39
CA LEU A 511 9.50 -22.72 -9.53
C LEU A 511 8.21 -22.99 -8.76
N ARG A 512 7.82 -22.07 -7.88
CA ARG A 512 6.57 -22.15 -7.10
C ARG A 512 5.62 -21.06 -7.57
N ASP A 513 4.58 -21.49 -8.27
CA ASP A 513 3.45 -20.65 -8.64
C ASP A 513 2.48 -20.58 -7.46
N LEU A 514 2.32 -19.38 -6.91
CA LEU A 514 1.45 -19.12 -5.77
C LEU A 514 0.35 -18.11 -6.16
N CYS A 515 0.14 -17.86 -7.46
CA CYS A 515 -0.75 -16.82 -7.96
C CYS A 515 -1.90 -17.42 -8.78
N LYS A 516 -3.14 -17.17 -8.39
CA LYS A 516 -4.31 -17.63 -9.18
C LYS A 516 -4.58 -16.78 -10.43
N GLN A 517 -3.85 -15.68 -10.61
CA GLN A 517 -4.03 -14.71 -11.69
C GLN A 517 -2.86 -14.67 -12.67
N ALA A 518 -1.92 -15.61 -12.52
CA ALA A 518 -0.82 -15.78 -13.43
C ALA A 518 -0.61 -17.25 -13.77
N ALA A 519 0.11 -17.48 -14.85
CA ALA A 519 0.73 -18.75 -15.20
C ALA A 519 2.16 -18.47 -15.65
N PHE A 520 3.05 -19.44 -15.44
CA PHE A 520 4.47 -19.31 -15.78
C PHE A 520 4.95 -20.44 -16.65
N ALA A 521 5.72 -20.12 -17.69
CA ALA A 521 6.39 -21.11 -18.53
C ALA A 521 7.89 -20.88 -18.60
N VAL A 522 8.68 -21.93 -18.40
CA VAL A 522 10.13 -21.93 -18.54
C VAL A 522 10.50 -22.53 -19.89
N ALA A 523 11.18 -21.74 -20.72
CA ALA A 523 11.65 -22.14 -22.05
C ALA A 523 13.08 -22.70 -22.04
N ALA A 524 13.90 -22.29 -21.06
CA ALA A 524 15.24 -22.81 -20.81
C ALA A 524 15.73 -22.41 -19.41
N ALA A 525 16.67 -23.18 -18.87
CA ALA A 525 17.37 -22.88 -17.63
C ALA A 525 18.88 -23.10 -17.79
N THR A 526 19.68 -22.26 -17.13
CA THR A 526 21.15 -22.32 -17.16
C THR A 526 21.72 -22.05 -15.77
N ALA A 527 22.79 -22.72 -15.39
CA ALA A 527 23.52 -22.48 -14.14
C ALA A 527 24.95 -21.98 -14.42
N ARG A 528 25.44 -21.03 -13.62
CA ARG A 528 26.83 -20.58 -13.66
C ARG A 528 27.70 -21.44 -12.75
N ALA A 529 28.40 -22.40 -13.36
CA ALA A 529 29.23 -23.39 -12.66
C ALA A 529 30.65 -22.87 -12.32
N ALA A 530 31.16 -21.88 -13.05
CA ALA A 530 32.49 -21.33 -12.84
C ALA A 530 32.54 -19.80 -13.10
N GLY A 531 33.60 -19.17 -12.59
CA GLY A 531 33.83 -17.72 -12.72
C GLY A 531 33.10 -16.88 -11.67
N ARG A 532 33.18 -15.56 -11.81
CA ARG A 532 32.49 -14.59 -10.94
C ARG A 532 31.01 -14.50 -11.32
N ARG A 533 30.17 -14.11 -10.34
CA ARG A 533 28.76 -13.76 -10.55
C ARG A 533 28.65 -12.69 -11.64
N ALA A 534 27.73 -12.88 -12.59
CA ALA A 534 27.40 -11.86 -13.58
C ALA A 534 26.43 -10.81 -13.02
N PHE A 535 25.67 -11.17 -11.97
CA PHE A 535 24.68 -10.33 -11.31
C PHE A 535 24.91 -10.35 -9.79
N PRO A 536 26.06 -9.82 -9.31
CA PRO A 536 26.38 -9.81 -7.87
C PRO A 536 25.29 -9.15 -7.00
N GLU A 537 24.53 -8.20 -7.54
CA GLU A 537 23.40 -7.54 -6.89
C GLU A 537 22.27 -8.51 -6.48
N ALA A 538 22.13 -9.67 -7.13
CA ALA A 538 21.11 -10.68 -6.80
C ALA A 538 21.32 -11.34 -5.43
N VAL A 539 22.48 -11.13 -4.80
CA VAL A 539 22.84 -11.68 -3.49
C VAL A 539 22.35 -10.78 -2.34
N GLU A 540 22.20 -9.48 -2.61
CA GLU A 540 21.82 -8.46 -1.60
C GLU A 540 22.75 -8.43 -0.37
N ASP A 541 24.06 -8.61 -0.58
CA ASP A 541 25.05 -8.54 0.51
C ASP A 541 25.28 -7.10 0.98
N GLY A 542 24.44 -6.67 1.91
CA GLY A 542 24.63 -5.46 2.71
C GLY A 542 25.46 -5.73 3.97
N LEU A 543 26.18 -4.72 4.45
CA LEU A 543 26.80 -4.75 5.77
C LEU A 543 25.73 -4.62 6.87
N PRO A 544 25.88 -5.32 8.01
CA PRO A 544 25.01 -5.09 9.16
C PRO A 544 25.17 -3.65 9.66
N LEU A 545 24.05 -3.00 9.99
CA LEU A 545 24.07 -1.69 10.62
C LEU A 545 24.43 -1.84 12.10
N ARG A 546 25.73 -1.83 12.39
CA ARG A 546 26.25 -1.87 13.78
C ARG A 546 26.76 -0.48 14.17
N PRO A 547 26.27 0.11 15.28
CA PRO A 547 26.83 1.34 15.79
C PRO A 547 28.25 1.09 16.33
N LYS A 548 29.16 2.03 16.06
CA LYS A 548 30.48 2.07 16.70
C LYS A 548 30.33 2.71 18.08
N ARG A 549 30.35 1.92 19.15
CA ARG A 549 30.34 2.46 20.52
C ARG A 549 31.71 3.03 20.87
N PHE A 550 31.77 4.31 21.23
CA PHE A 550 32.95 4.94 21.82
C PHE A 550 32.87 4.92 23.35
N VAL A 551 34.01 4.76 24.02
CA VAL A 551 34.11 4.92 25.49
C VAL A 551 33.98 6.41 25.82
N ARG A 552 33.08 6.77 26.74
CA ARG A 552 32.74 8.16 27.05
C ARG A 552 33.66 8.72 28.15
N GLU A 553 34.48 9.71 27.81
CA GLU A 553 35.07 10.66 28.77
C GLU A 553 34.69 12.09 28.35
N GLY A 554 33.78 12.74 29.09
CA GLY A 554 33.31 14.12 28.81
C GLY A 554 32.12 14.24 27.85
N ASP A 555 31.79 15.48 27.46
CA ASP A 555 30.74 15.77 26.46
C ASP A 555 31.23 15.32 25.07
N PRO A 556 30.52 14.41 24.38
CA PRO A 556 30.94 13.94 23.05
C PRO A 556 30.86 15.01 21.96
N PHE A 557 30.25 16.17 22.22
CA PHE A 557 30.07 17.20 21.20
C PHE A 557 30.40 18.60 21.71
N LYS A 558 30.80 19.47 20.78
CA LYS A 558 31.00 20.89 21.03
C LYS A 558 30.05 21.70 20.14
N TYR A 559 29.19 22.49 20.78
CA TYR A 559 28.29 23.43 20.13
C TYR A 559 28.91 24.82 20.16
N GLU A 560 29.22 25.39 18.99
CA GLU A 560 29.78 26.73 18.89
C GLU A 560 28.69 27.71 18.46
N LEU A 561 28.01 28.32 19.43
CA LEU A 561 26.90 29.23 19.17
C LEU A 561 27.41 30.61 18.70
N GLY A 562 26.84 31.13 17.62
CA GLY A 562 27.02 32.49 17.13
C GLY A 562 25.82 33.37 17.52
N THR A 563 26.05 34.34 18.42
CA THR A 563 25.03 35.31 18.88
C THR A 563 25.61 36.73 18.82
N GLU A 564 25.91 37.20 17.62
CA GLU A 564 26.50 38.53 17.41
C GLU A 564 25.49 39.66 17.71
N MET A 565 25.96 40.90 17.89
CA MET A 565 25.08 42.07 18.09
C MET A 565 24.15 42.34 16.90
N SER A 566 24.62 42.02 15.70
CA SER A 566 23.89 42.13 14.43
C SER A 566 23.96 40.77 13.76
N GLY A 567 22.81 40.20 13.39
CA GLY A 567 22.74 38.82 12.89
C GLY A 567 21.77 37.95 13.69
N GLN A 568 21.17 36.96 13.03
CA GLN A 568 20.32 35.99 13.69
C GLN A 568 21.13 34.91 14.44
N PRO A 569 20.58 34.30 15.52
CA PRO A 569 21.21 33.17 16.21
C PRO A 569 21.52 32.01 15.28
N GLY A 570 22.72 31.43 15.42
CA GLY A 570 23.16 30.29 14.62
C GLY A 570 24.23 29.45 15.29
N LEU A 571 24.56 28.31 14.69
CA LEU A 571 25.74 27.52 15.04
C LEU A 571 26.87 27.85 14.06
N ARG A 572 28.03 28.24 14.58
CA ARG A 572 29.28 28.38 13.81
C ARG A 572 29.96 27.03 13.58
N GLY A 573 29.80 26.11 14.52
CA GLY A 573 30.36 24.76 14.46
C GLY A 573 29.54 23.78 15.32
N LEU A 574 29.48 22.53 14.86
CA LEU A 574 28.95 21.39 15.59
C LEU A 574 29.95 20.25 15.44
N VAL A 575 30.78 20.05 16.45
CA VAL A 575 31.96 19.18 16.36
C VAL A 575 31.76 17.91 17.16
N HIS A 576 32.02 16.75 16.55
CA HIS A 576 32.16 15.47 17.24
C HIS A 576 33.53 15.41 17.91
N ASN A 577 33.59 15.52 19.24
CA ASN A 577 34.85 15.56 19.97
C ASN A 577 35.72 14.30 19.74
N PRO A 578 35.17 13.06 19.76
CA PRO A 578 35.97 11.86 19.52
C PRO A 578 36.69 11.82 18.17
N THR A 579 36.16 12.44 17.12
CA THR A 579 36.73 12.38 15.76
C THR A 579 37.18 13.73 15.21
N GLY A 580 36.97 14.84 15.93
CA GLY A 580 37.16 16.20 15.44
C GLY A 580 36.27 16.59 14.25
N TRP A 581 35.23 15.79 13.93
CA TRP A 581 34.43 16.00 12.73
C TRP A 581 33.45 17.15 12.92
N ASN A 582 33.55 18.18 12.08
CA ASN A 582 32.54 19.23 12.04
C ASN A 582 31.39 18.83 11.11
N TYR A 583 30.18 18.80 11.67
CA TYR A 583 28.95 18.48 10.93
C TYR A 583 28.61 19.59 9.92
N LEU A 584 29.10 20.82 10.17
CA LEU A 584 28.78 22.02 9.40
C LEU A 584 29.98 22.45 8.54
N GLU A 585 29.75 22.63 7.24
CA GLU A 585 30.75 23.24 6.32
C GLU A 585 30.84 24.77 6.51
N ARG A 586 29.75 25.38 6.97
CA ARG A 586 29.59 26.81 7.18
C ARG A 586 28.60 27.07 8.32
N PRO A 587 28.63 28.24 8.96
CA PRO A 587 27.66 28.57 9.99
C PRO A 587 26.22 28.39 9.50
N CYS A 588 25.36 27.83 10.35
CA CYS A 588 23.94 27.62 10.05
C CYS A 588 23.04 28.43 10.99
N ALA A 589 22.08 29.17 10.43
CA ALA A 589 21.06 29.85 11.21
C ALA A 589 20.14 28.84 11.88
N LEU A 590 19.92 28.98 13.19
CA LEU A 590 19.08 28.09 13.97
C LEU A 590 17.60 28.43 13.89
N MET A 591 17.24 29.59 13.35
CA MET A 591 15.86 29.98 13.14
C MET A 591 15.66 30.65 11.79
N GLU A 592 14.44 30.55 11.27
CA GLU A 592 13.95 31.28 10.12
C GLU A 592 12.61 31.91 10.51
N LEU A 593 12.50 33.23 10.41
CA LEU A 593 11.26 33.98 10.68
C LEU A 593 10.72 34.55 9.36
N HIS A 594 9.42 34.41 9.14
CA HIS A 594 8.70 35.15 8.11
C HIS A 594 7.74 36.11 8.79
N VAL A 595 7.72 37.36 8.32
CA VAL A 595 6.78 38.40 8.74
C VAL A 595 6.02 38.89 7.53
N ASP A 596 4.69 38.86 7.59
CA ASP A 596 3.79 39.34 6.52
C ASP A 596 4.14 38.75 5.14
N GLY A 597 4.46 37.45 5.11
CA GLY A 597 4.79 36.69 3.91
C GLY A 597 6.21 36.85 3.38
N LYS A 598 7.08 37.62 4.06
CA LYS A 598 8.48 37.83 3.68
C LYS A 598 9.42 37.24 4.73
N GLN A 599 10.46 36.53 4.27
CA GLN A 599 11.52 36.06 5.14
C GLN A 599 12.33 37.24 5.69
N VAL A 600 12.59 37.24 6.99
CA VAL A 600 13.49 38.20 7.65
C VAL A 600 14.93 37.78 7.34
N ILE A 601 15.73 38.71 6.81
CA ILE A 601 17.16 38.48 6.53
C ILE A 601 18.00 38.66 7.80
N ALA A 602 19.19 38.05 7.83
CA ALA A 602 20.01 37.98 9.05
C ALA A 602 20.39 39.37 9.59
N GLU A 603 20.62 40.35 8.72
CA GLU A 603 21.03 41.72 9.06
C GLU A 603 19.92 42.52 9.77
N SER A 604 18.67 42.05 9.66
CA SER A 604 17.51 42.70 10.28
C SER A 604 17.36 42.39 11.77
N TYR A 605 18.16 41.46 12.33
CA TYR A 605 18.14 41.15 13.75
C TYR A 605 19.16 42.00 14.50
N LYS A 606 18.68 42.83 15.43
CA LYS A 606 19.52 43.67 16.30
C LYS A 606 19.32 43.28 17.75
N ARG A 607 20.34 42.66 18.35
CA ARG A 607 20.27 42.21 19.73
C ARG A 607 20.28 43.40 20.68
N TYR A 608 19.35 43.43 21.64
CA TYR A 608 19.27 44.48 22.65
C TYR A 608 19.37 43.98 24.10
N ALA A 609 19.14 42.68 24.35
CA ALA A 609 19.29 42.09 25.68
C ALA A 609 19.93 40.70 25.64
N VAL A 610 20.65 40.37 26.72
CA VAL A 610 21.24 39.06 26.98
C VAL A 610 21.02 38.71 28.45
N ARG A 611 20.53 37.50 28.71
CA ARG A 611 20.53 36.91 30.05
C ARG A 611 21.42 35.67 30.03
N ASP A 612 22.58 35.78 30.65
CA ASP A 612 23.52 34.68 30.79
C ASP A 612 23.10 33.72 31.90
N VAL A 613 23.41 32.43 31.72
CA VAL A 613 23.20 31.41 32.75
C VAL A 613 24.48 31.23 33.58
N TYR A 614 24.32 31.16 34.91
CA TYR A 614 25.41 30.95 35.87
C TYR A 614 25.19 29.67 36.67
N GLU A 615 26.25 28.92 36.93
CA GLU A 615 26.26 27.75 37.81
C GLU A 615 27.50 27.78 38.72
N GLY A 616 27.31 27.64 40.04
CA GLY A 616 28.42 27.75 41.01
C GLY A 616 29.18 29.09 40.94
N GLY A 617 28.52 30.18 40.56
CA GLY A 617 29.14 31.50 40.37
C GLY A 617 29.92 31.68 39.07
N LYS A 618 30.03 30.65 38.22
CA LYS A 618 30.69 30.73 36.90
C LYS A 618 29.66 30.92 35.79
N ARG A 619 29.95 31.85 34.88
CA ARG A 619 29.17 32.04 33.65
C ARG A 619 29.37 30.84 32.73
N LEU A 620 28.27 30.27 32.24
CA LEU A 620 28.29 29.18 31.28
C LEU A 620 28.22 29.74 29.86
N TRP A 621 29.38 29.91 29.23
CA TRP A 621 29.47 30.40 27.85
C TRP A 621 28.69 29.49 26.88
N GLY A 622 27.82 30.10 26.06
CA GLY A 622 26.99 29.39 25.08
C GLY A 622 25.56 29.08 25.55
N TRP A 623 25.21 29.36 26.81
CA TRP A 623 23.88 29.14 27.37
C TRP A 623 23.25 30.46 27.81
N GLY A 624 22.04 30.74 27.36
CA GLY A 624 21.43 32.04 27.62
C GLY A 624 20.10 32.28 26.92
N GLU A 625 19.56 33.46 27.21
CA GLU A 625 18.41 34.05 26.55
C GLU A 625 18.85 35.33 25.84
N TRP A 626 18.49 35.48 24.58
CA TRP A 626 18.85 36.65 23.77
C TRP A 626 17.60 37.26 23.17
N ALA A 627 17.47 38.58 23.23
CA ALA A 627 16.35 39.31 22.66
C ALA A 627 16.82 40.22 21.51
N TYR A 628 16.05 40.23 20.43
CA TYR A 628 16.37 40.90 19.17
C TYR A 628 15.20 41.77 18.71
N HIS A 629 15.48 43.00 18.31
CA HIS A 629 14.58 43.80 17.50
C HIS A 629 14.65 43.32 16.04
N VAL A 630 13.50 43.24 15.37
CA VAL A 630 13.42 42.94 13.93
C VAL A 630 13.26 44.25 13.15
N THR A 631 14.35 44.80 12.63
CA THR A 631 14.35 46.14 12.01
C THR A 631 13.50 46.23 10.73
N SER A 632 13.34 45.11 10.01
CA SER A 632 12.46 45.02 8.84
C SER A 632 10.97 44.99 9.21
N ALA A 633 10.63 44.81 10.50
CA ALA A 633 9.27 44.79 11.03
C ALA A 633 9.22 45.54 12.37
N PRO A 634 9.18 46.89 12.36
CA PRO A 634 9.22 47.70 13.58
C PRO A 634 8.15 47.30 14.59
N GLY A 635 8.55 47.22 15.86
CA GLY A 635 7.70 46.78 16.98
C GLY A 635 7.65 45.27 17.19
N LEU A 636 8.28 44.46 16.33
CA LEU A 636 8.36 43.01 16.54
C LEU A 636 9.70 42.63 17.20
N ASP A 637 9.62 41.96 18.34
CA ASP A 637 10.78 41.43 19.06
C ASP A 637 10.80 39.91 19.01
N VAL A 638 12.01 39.34 18.96
CA VAL A 638 12.25 37.89 18.97
C VAL A 638 13.13 37.53 20.16
N GLU A 639 12.66 36.57 20.96
CA GLU A 639 13.42 35.96 22.05
C GLU A 639 13.92 34.58 21.60
N PHE A 640 15.23 34.33 21.75
CA PHE A 640 15.86 33.05 21.46
C PHE A 640 16.50 32.50 22.73
N ILE A 641 16.22 31.25 23.06
CA ILE A 641 16.74 30.57 24.24
C ILE A 641 17.51 29.32 23.80
N PHE A 642 18.75 29.22 24.28
CA PHE A 642 19.57 28.01 24.19
C PHE A 642 19.92 27.59 25.63
N GLY A 643 19.19 26.60 26.14
CA GLY A 643 19.31 26.12 27.51
C GLY A 643 19.51 24.60 27.56
N TRP A 644 19.62 24.00 28.75
CA TRP A 644 19.74 22.54 28.89
C TRP A 644 18.55 21.90 29.59
N TRP A 645 18.31 20.63 29.30
CA TRP A 645 17.32 19.76 29.94
C TRP A 645 18.01 18.48 30.45
N GLY A 646 17.79 18.10 31.71
CA GLY A 646 18.44 16.93 32.33
C GLY A 646 18.54 17.04 33.85
N HIS A 647 18.98 15.97 34.54
CA HIS A 647 19.25 15.97 35.99
C HIS A 647 20.59 16.68 36.33
N ASP A 648 20.89 16.81 37.63
CA ASP A 648 22.07 17.52 38.15
C ASP A 648 23.42 16.98 37.63
N LYS A 649 23.46 15.74 37.12
CA LYS A 649 24.66 15.16 36.50
C LYS A 649 24.84 15.68 35.08
N TRP A 650 26.01 16.30 34.83
CA TRP A 650 26.40 16.87 33.53
C TRP A 650 26.20 15.92 32.32
N ALA A 651 26.47 14.62 32.50
CA ALA A 651 26.34 13.60 31.44
C ALA A 651 24.89 13.32 30.97
N GLU A 652 23.88 13.85 31.67
CA GLU A 652 22.46 13.70 31.33
C GLU A 652 21.80 15.00 30.84
N ARG A 653 22.59 16.06 30.62
CA ARG A 653 22.10 17.36 30.12
C ARG A 653 22.11 17.39 28.59
N HIS A 654 21.01 17.82 27.99
CA HIS A 654 20.87 17.97 26.53
C HIS A 654 20.46 19.41 26.17
N PRO A 655 21.02 20.01 25.12
CA PRO A 655 20.64 21.36 24.70
C PRO A 655 19.22 21.38 24.13
N TYR A 656 18.45 22.40 24.52
CA TYR A 656 17.17 22.72 23.91
C TYR A 656 17.15 24.14 23.37
N ILE A 657 16.36 24.32 22.32
CA ILE A 657 16.08 25.61 21.68
C ILE A 657 14.60 25.96 21.90
N ARG A 658 14.33 27.21 22.24
CA ARG A 658 12.99 27.81 22.21
C ARG A 658 13.06 29.21 21.62
N VAL A 659 12.08 29.54 20.79
CA VAL A 659 11.98 30.86 20.15
C VAL A 659 10.60 31.43 20.41
N SER A 660 10.52 32.74 20.65
CA SER A 660 9.26 33.46 20.75
C SER A 660 9.29 34.71 19.89
N ALA A 661 8.14 35.15 19.36
CA ALA A 661 7.97 36.52 18.89
C ALA A 661 6.89 37.23 19.68
N ILE A 662 7.13 38.52 19.92
CA ILE A 662 6.27 39.42 20.69
C ILE A 662 6.00 40.64 19.82
N ASN A 663 4.72 40.96 19.62
CA ASN A 663 4.33 42.17 18.89
C ASN A 663 4.17 43.34 19.88
N ASN A 664 5.25 44.07 20.11
CA ASN A 664 5.25 45.31 20.91
C ASN A 664 4.84 46.55 20.09
N GLY A 665 4.51 46.38 18.81
CA GLY A 665 4.03 47.45 17.94
C GLY A 665 2.52 47.70 18.04
N THR A 666 2.03 48.58 17.17
CA THR A 666 0.61 48.97 17.11
C THR A 666 -0.17 48.31 15.97
N VAL A 667 0.50 47.53 15.11
CA VAL A 667 -0.09 46.89 13.92
C VAL A 667 -0.03 45.37 14.07
N GLU A 668 -1.09 44.66 13.66
CA GLU A 668 -1.10 43.20 13.64
C GLU A 668 -0.04 42.64 12.66
N ARG A 669 0.61 41.54 13.04
CA ARG A 669 1.67 40.92 12.22
C ARG A 669 1.37 39.46 11.99
N ARG A 670 1.52 38.99 10.75
CA ARG A 670 1.52 37.55 10.45
C ARG A 670 2.93 37.01 10.63
N VAL A 671 3.11 36.04 11.51
CA VAL A 671 4.43 35.44 11.80
C VAL A 671 4.42 33.93 11.56
N ARG A 672 5.52 33.41 11.02
CA ARG A 672 5.77 31.97 10.82
C ARG A 672 7.22 31.65 11.16
N PHE A 673 7.46 30.49 11.78
CA PHE A 673 8.80 30.07 12.18
C PHE A 673 9.23 28.75 11.55
N ILE A 674 10.53 28.61 11.34
CA ILE A 674 11.23 27.32 11.40
C ILE A 674 12.27 27.43 12.50
N ALA A 675 12.06 26.74 13.61
CA ALA A 675 12.98 26.78 14.75
C ALA A 675 12.87 25.49 15.61
N PRO A 676 13.94 24.71 15.76
CA PRO A 676 15.24 24.92 15.12
C PRO A 676 15.19 24.61 13.62
N ARG A 677 16.12 25.20 12.87
CA ARG A 677 16.47 24.85 11.50
C ARG A 677 17.95 24.47 11.49
N ILE A 678 18.29 23.22 11.19
CA ILE A 678 19.67 22.73 11.24
C ILE A 678 20.05 22.22 9.86
N GLY A 679 21.07 22.85 9.27
CA GLY A 679 21.69 22.40 8.02
C GLY A 679 21.79 23.45 6.90
N PRO A 680 22.44 23.07 5.79
CA PRO A 680 22.90 21.71 5.49
C PRO A 680 24.03 21.22 6.41
N TYR A 681 23.96 19.97 6.84
CA TYR A 681 25.01 19.28 7.61
C TYR A 681 25.24 17.88 7.03
N TRP A 682 26.33 17.22 7.38
CA TRP A 682 26.64 15.86 6.93
C TRP A 682 27.12 14.96 8.07
N LEU A 683 26.95 13.65 7.89
CA LEU A 683 27.36 12.63 8.86
C LEU A 683 28.45 11.70 8.33
N THR A 684 28.72 11.78 7.04
CA THR A 684 29.58 10.86 6.28
C THR A 684 29.82 11.46 4.91
N GLU A 685 30.90 11.03 4.25
CA GLU A 685 31.17 11.40 2.86
C GLU A 685 30.39 10.52 1.88
N GLN A 686 30.00 9.30 2.30
CA GLN A 686 29.32 8.32 1.45
C GLN A 686 27.80 8.39 1.66
N ALA A 687 27.08 8.82 0.63
CA ALA A 687 25.62 9.01 0.69
C ALA A 687 24.83 7.76 1.14
N ASP A 688 25.32 6.56 0.83
CA ASP A 688 24.68 5.28 1.18
C ASP A 688 24.82 4.91 2.67
N ASN A 689 25.76 5.54 3.38
CA ASN A 689 25.90 5.36 4.84
C ASN A 689 25.09 6.40 5.63
N ALA A 690 24.46 7.36 4.97
CA ALA A 690 23.68 8.42 5.61
C ALA A 690 22.22 7.97 5.77
N TYR A 691 21.88 7.37 6.90
CA TYR A 691 20.52 6.90 7.19
C TYR A 691 19.68 7.97 7.89
N TYR A 692 18.36 7.79 7.84
CA TYR A 692 17.41 8.55 8.62
C TYR A 692 16.25 7.68 9.10
N LEU A 693 15.62 8.14 10.19
CA LEU A 693 14.36 7.62 10.70
C LEU A 693 13.35 8.76 10.81
N ILE A 694 12.30 8.67 9.99
CA ILE A 694 11.12 9.52 10.03
C ILE A 694 9.94 8.68 10.55
N PRO A 695 9.49 8.87 11.80
CA PRO A 695 8.50 8.01 12.46
C PRO A 695 7.06 8.39 12.10
N LYS A 696 6.81 8.64 10.82
CA LYS A 696 5.46 8.78 10.27
C LYS A 696 4.77 7.42 10.19
N ARG A 697 3.47 7.41 9.89
CA ARG A 697 2.73 6.19 9.55
C ARG A 697 3.40 5.47 8.38
N GLY A 698 3.83 4.22 8.63
CA GLY A 698 4.77 3.52 7.75
C GLY A 698 6.12 4.22 7.79
N ALA A 699 6.85 4.03 8.89
CA ALA A 699 8.07 4.77 9.20
C ALA A 699 9.04 4.70 8.02
N ALA A 700 9.68 5.82 7.70
CA ALA A 700 10.74 5.83 6.70
C ALA A 700 12.09 5.65 7.40
N PHE A 701 12.50 4.40 7.51
CA PHE A 701 13.87 3.99 7.84
C PHE A 701 14.61 3.70 6.53
N ASP A 702 15.50 4.59 6.12
CA ASP A 702 16.06 4.60 4.75
C ASP A 702 17.35 5.43 4.66
N ASN A 703 18.01 5.40 3.50
CA ASN A 703 19.18 6.20 3.13
C ASN A 703 19.02 6.87 1.74
N ARG A 704 17.91 6.66 1.03
CA ARG A 704 17.63 7.29 -0.28
C ARG A 704 17.36 8.80 -0.14
N PRO A 705 17.61 9.62 -1.18
CA PRO A 705 17.24 11.04 -1.18
C PRO A 705 15.78 11.27 -0.78
N CYS A 706 15.52 12.30 0.03
CA CYS A 706 14.19 12.54 0.57
C CYS A 706 13.89 14.02 0.81
N SER A 707 12.60 14.35 0.91
CA SER A 707 12.11 15.67 1.30
C SER A 707 10.76 15.53 2.01
N TYR A 708 10.79 15.47 3.33
CA TYR A 708 9.63 15.34 4.21
C TYR A 708 9.26 16.68 4.84
N ARG A 709 7.95 16.94 4.89
CA ARG A 709 7.31 18.06 5.61
C ARG A 709 6.03 17.54 6.25
N GLU A 710 6.19 16.88 7.39
CA GLU A 710 5.14 16.09 8.02
C GLU A 710 4.43 16.89 9.10
N ARG A 711 3.10 17.01 9.00
CA ARG A 711 2.28 17.63 10.05
C ARG A 711 2.28 16.74 11.28
N TYR A 712 2.49 17.33 12.46
CA TYR A 712 2.25 16.63 13.72
C TYR A 712 0.75 16.32 13.85
N CYS A 713 0.39 15.05 13.70
CA CYS A 713 -0.97 14.49 13.69
C CYS A 713 -0.87 12.96 13.78
N GLY A 714 -1.95 12.20 13.64
CA GLY A 714 -1.87 10.74 13.70
C GLY A 714 -1.04 10.10 12.59
N LEU A 715 -0.78 10.84 11.51
CA LEU A 715 0.15 10.40 10.46
C LEU A 715 1.63 10.60 10.85
N PHE A 716 1.91 11.34 11.92
CA PHE A 716 3.22 11.54 12.54
C PHE A 716 3.02 11.65 14.07
N PRO A 717 2.73 10.53 14.76
CA PRO A 717 2.16 10.54 16.11
C PRO A 717 3.19 10.83 17.22
N VAL A 718 4.47 10.79 16.91
CA VAL A 718 5.57 11.04 17.86
C VAL A 718 6.23 12.40 17.60
N GLN A 719 7.00 12.87 18.57
CA GLN A 719 7.67 14.17 18.49
C GLN A 719 9.17 14.08 18.24
N PHE A 720 9.59 13.08 17.46
CA PHE A 720 10.98 12.66 17.31
C PHE A 720 11.34 12.45 15.82
N LEU A 721 12.60 12.65 15.44
CA LEU A 721 13.21 12.14 14.21
C LEU A 721 14.73 12.01 14.40
N SER A 722 15.39 11.24 13.53
CA SER A 722 16.83 11.03 13.62
C SER A 722 17.50 10.88 12.25
N THR A 723 18.77 11.25 12.18
CA THR A 723 19.70 11.01 11.07
C THR A 723 20.97 10.40 11.65
N PHE A 724 21.55 9.40 10.98
CA PHE A 724 22.65 8.64 11.56
C PHE A 724 23.50 7.94 10.49
N SER A 725 24.79 7.76 10.77
CA SER A 725 25.69 6.86 10.06
C SER A 725 26.34 5.90 11.05
N PRO A 726 25.87 4.65 11.13
CA PRO A 726 26.43 3.65 12.04
C PRO A 726 27.91 3.35 11.75
N LYS A 727 28.26 3.27 10.46
CA LYS A 727 29.63 2.96 9.99
C LYS A 727 30.64 4.04 10.42
N ASP A 728 30.20 5.28 10.44
CA ASP A 728 31.03 6.43 10.80
C ASP A 728 30.96 6.79 12.28
N GLY A 729 29.98 6.24 13.01
CA GLY A 729 29.80 6.52 14.42
C GLY A 729 29.30 7.94 14.69
N ARG A 730 28.43 8.49 13.82
CA ARG A 730 27.94 9.88 13.90
C ARG A 730 26.44 9.96 13.63
N GLY A 731 25.71 10.69 14.46
CA GLY A 731 24.27 10.94 14.27
C GLY A 731 23.83 12.29 14.79
N LEU A 732 22.61 12.68 14.41
CA LEU A 732 21.92 13.86 14.89
C LEU A 732 20.42 13.55 14.97
N SER A 733 19.86 13.70 16.17
CA SER A 733 18.45 13.48 16.50
C SER A 733 17.81 14.76 17.00
N LEU A 734 16.50 14.89 16.76
CA LEU A 734 15.71 16.03 17.18
C LEU A 734 14.40 15.52 17.80
N HIS A 735 14.02 16.10 18.95
CA HIS A 735 12.65 15.93 19.45
C HIS A 735 12.11 17.21 20.11
N THR A 736 10.79 17.40 20.07
CA THR A 736 10.14 18.51 20.77
C THR A 736 9.49 18.04 22.07
N MET A 737 9.46 18.92 23.08
CA MET A 737 8.88 18.68 24.40
C MET A 737 7.54 19.43 24.53
N ASP A 738 6.63 19.23 23.58
CA ASP A 738 5.31 19.87 23.60
C ASP A 738 4.29 18.99 24.34
N ARG A 739 3.56 19.61 25.27
CA ARG A 739 2.47 19.00 26.03
C ARG A 739 1.12 19.67 25.79
N THR A 740 1.10 20.77 25.05
CA THR A 740 -0.07 21.65 24.85
C THR A 740 -0.65 21.54 23.45
N SER A 741 -0.06 20.70 22.59
CA SER A 741 -0.51 20.47 21.21
C SER A 741 -0.34 21.72 20.34
N VAL A 742 0.80 22.40 20.44
CA VAL A 742 1.18 23.48 19.52
C VAL A 742 1.22 22.92 18.10
N ARG A 743 0.60 23.65 17.17
CA ARG A 743 0.56 23.29 15.76
C ARG A 743 1.97 23.38 15.18
N LYS A 744 2.47 22.28 14.61
CA LYS A 744 3.82 22.19 14.07
C LYS A 744 3.97 21.15 12.97
N ARG A 745 5.06 21.23 12.21
CA ARG A 745 5.47 20.26 11.20
C ARG A 745 6.96 19.91 11.35
N TYR A 746 7.30 18.65 11.12
CA TYR A 746 8.66 18.16 11.12
C TYR A 746 9.22 18.16 9.71
N LEU A 747 10.43 18.69 9.55
CA LEU A 747 11.11 18.83 8.27
C LEU A 747 12.33 17.91 8.25
N LEU A 748 12.52 17.18 7.15
CA LEU A 748 13.78 16.50 6.84
C LEU A 748 14.01 16.49 5.33
N GLN A 749 15.17 16.96 4.90
CA GLN A 749 15.65 16.81 3.53
C GLN A 749 16.99 16.09 3.53
N LYS A 750 17.18 15.17 2.59
CA LYS A 750 18.47 14.53 2.27
C LYS A 750 18.80 14.74 0.80
N LYS A 751 19.98 15.29 0.51
CA LYS A 751 20.54 15.44 -0.85
C LYS A 751 21.98 14.94 -0.84
N GLY A 752 22.26 13.84 -1.54
CA GLY A 752 23.55 13.16 -1.42
C GLY A 752 23.77 12.70 0.02
N ALA A 753 24.88 13.11 0.64
CA ALA A 753 25.19 12.85 2.04
C ALA A 753 24.74 13.97 3.01
N HIS A 754 24.19 15.08 2.49
CA HIS A 754 23.79 16.23 3.28
C HIS A 754 22.33 16.15 3.73
N PHE A 755 22.10 16.60 4.95
CA PHE A 755 20.79 16.69 5.58
C PHE A 755 20.43 18.12 5.94
N THR A 756 19.13 18.41 5.99
CA THR A 756 18.57 19.59 6.67
C THR A 756 17.35 19.12 7.45
N MET A 757 17.30 19.41 8.76
CA MET A 757 16.17 19.07 9.61
C MET A 757 15.64 20.29 10.36
N GLY A 758 14.39 20.25 10.79
CA GLY A 758 13.84 21.32 11.61
C GLY A 758 12.37 21.17 11.99
N VAL A 759 11.86 22.15 12.73
CA VAL A 759 10.45 22.21 13.14
C VAL A 759 9.85 23.51 12.65
N GLU A 760 8.81 23.39 11.83
CA GLU A 760 8.05 24.51 11.32
C GLU A 760 6.80 24.75 12.16
N TYR A 761 6.57 26.02 12.52
CA TYR A 761 5.34 26.50 13.13
C TYR A 761 4.60 27.33 12.08
N PRO A 762 3.36 26.94 11.71
CA PRO A 762 2.62 27.59 10.64
C PRO A 762 2.30 29.04 10.99
N GLU A 763 1.92 29.81 9.97
CA GLU A 763 1.58 31.21 10.13
C GLU A 763 0.46 31.43 11.15
N CYS A 764 0.66 32.39 12.05
CA CYS A 764 -0.35 32.91 12.96
C CYS A 764 -0.37 34.44 12.94
N LEU A 765 -1.54 35.02 13.19
CA LEU A 765 -1.71 36.46 13.37
C LEU A 765 -1.39 36.81 14.83
N LEU A 766 -0.51 37.78 15.04
CA LEU A 766 -0.18 38.38 16.33
C LEU A 766 -0.73 39.80 16.41
N LYS A 767 -1.68 40.04 17.31
CA LYS A 767 -2.18 41.38 17.62
C LYS A 767 -1.17 42.16 18.48
N PRO A 768 -1.30 43.50 18.58
CA PRO A 768 -0.53 44.29 19.54
C PRO A 768 -0.59 43.68 20.95
N GLY A 769 0.58 43.49 21.56
CA GLY A 769 0.76 42.87 22.88
C GLY A 769 0.75 41.34 22.89
N GLU A 770 0.42 40.66 21.80
CA GLU A 770 0.39 39.20 21.75
C GLU A 770 1.79 38.59 21.56
N LYS A 771 1.97 37.40 22.11
CA LYS A 771 3.17 36.58 22.03
C LYS A 771 2.83 35.21 21.47
N THR A 772 3.70 34.70 20.61
CA THR A 772 3.71 33.27 20.22
C THR A 772 5.08 32.67 20.52
N GLN A 773 5.12 31.36 20.76
CA GLN A 773 6.34 30.64 21.10
C GLN A 773 6.37 29.24 20.51
N THR A 774 7.57 28.77 20.22
CA THR A 774 7.81 27.39 19.79
C THR A 774 7.83 26.43 20.98
N ALA A 775 7.60 25.14 20.72
CA ALA A 775 7.86 24.11 21.71
C ALA A 775 9.38 24.00 21.95
N PRO A 776 9.84 23.82 23.21
CA PRO A 776 11.23 23.50 23.47
C PRO A 776 11.67 22.28 22.66
N THR A 777 12.77 22.42 21.92
CA THR A 777 13.25 21.38 21.01
C THR A 777 14.65 20.96 21.39
N ILE A 778 14.83 19.68 21.70
CA ILE A 778 16.11 19.08 22.04
C ILE A 778 16.84 18.66 20.76
N ILE A 779 18.15 18.92 20.70
CA ILE A 779 19.04 18.46 19.63
C ILE A 779 20.12 17.58 20.25
N ILE A 780 20.27 16.37 19.72
CA ILE A 780 21.18 15.36 20.30
C ILE A 780 22.04 14.83 19.18
N ALA A 781 23.34 15.09 19.23
CA ALA A 781 24.26 14.33 18.40
C ALA A 781 24.54 12.98 19.07
N THR A 782 24.69 11.92 18.27
CA THR A 782 24.83 10.53 18.74
C THR A 782 26.03 9.86 18.10
N ASP A 783 26.45 8.71 18.61
CA ASP A 783 27.54 7.89 18.07
C ASP A 783 27.13 7.06 16.83
N GLY A 784 26.21 7.58 16.03
CA GLY A 784 25.67 6.87 14.85
C GLY A 784 24.60 5.85 15.19
N ASP A 785 24.23 5.72 16.47
CA ASP A 785 23.04 5.00 16.91
C ASP A 785 21.85 5.97 17.09
N TRP A 786 20.75 5.74 16.39
CA TRP A 786 19.53 6.53 16.55
C TRP A 786 18.77 6.21 17.85
N HIS A 787 19.04 5.03 18.44
CA HIS A 787 18.39 4.62 19.69
C HIS A 787 18.70 5.58 20.83
N GLU A 788 19.89 6.18 20.87
CA GLU A 788 20.23 7.16 21.90
C GLU A 788 19.24 8.33 21.92
N GLY A 789 19.01 8.97 20.77
CA GLY A 789 18.04 10.05 20.64
C GLY A 789 16.61 9.60 20.97
N PHE A 790 16.25 8.39 20.56
CA PHE A 790 14.93 7.82 20.84
C PHE A 790 14.72 7.52 22.33
N GLN A 791 15.75 7.06 23.04
CA GLN A 791 15.67 6.80 24.48
C GLN A 791 15.50 8.10 25.28
N VAL A 792 16.13 9.20 24.86
CA VAL A 792 15.90 10.51 25.50
C VAL A 792 14.44 10.95 25.33
N TYR A 793 13.89 10.79 24.12
CA TYR A 793 12.47 11.05 23.86
C TYR A 793 11.56 10.15 24.73
N ARG A 794 11.85 8.84 24.83
CA ARG A 794 11.10 7.92 25.70
C ARG A 794 11.20 8.26 27.18
N LYS A 795 12.35 8.74 27.67
CA LYS A 795 12.52 9.21 29.06
C LYS A 795 11.64 10.41 29.34
N TRP A 796 11.61 11.39 28.42
CA TRP A 796 10.70 12.54 28.50
C TRP A 796 9.22 12.12 28.46
N LEU A 797 8.86 11.21 27.55
CA LEU A 797 7.50 10.67 27.47
C LEU A 797 7.11 9.99 28.79
N LYS A 798 7.93 9.10 29.34
CA LYS A 798 7.64 8.40 30.60
C LYS A 798 7.37 9.37 31.75
N ALA A 799 8.06 10.51 31.80
CA ALA A 799 7.86 11.53 32.83
C ALA A 799 6.60 12.38 32.60
N SER A 800 6.23 12.64 31.33
CA SER A 800 5.19 13.60 30.97
C SER A 800 3.84 12.99 30.58
N HIS A 801 3.84 11.74 30.10
CA HIS A 801 2.71 10.97 29.62
C HIS A 801 2.12 10.12 30.75
N LYS A 802 1.00 10.58 31.32
CA LYS A 802 0.25 9.86 32.37
C LYS A 802 -1.15 9.52 31.84
N PRO A 803 -1.47 8.24 31.59
CA PRO A 803 -2.82 7.84 31.19
C PRO A 803 -3.85 8.31 32.21
N LEU A 804 -4.98 8.85 31.74
CA LEU A 804 -6.08 9.30 32.60
C LEU A 804 -6.76 8.13 33.34
N SER A 805 -6.71 6.93 32.74
CA SER A 805 -7.14 5.68 33.34
C SER A 805 -6.04 4.64 33.18
N PRO A 806 -5.78 3.75 34.17
CA PRO A 806 -4.78 2.68 34.04
C PRO A 806 -5.02 1.85 32.78
N ARG A 807 -3.94 1.45 32.09
CA ARG A 807 -4.05 0.61 30.90
C ARG A 807 -4.55 -0.79 31.27
N LYS A 808 -5.48 -1.32 30.49
CA LYS A 808 -6.20 -2.57 30.80
C LYS A 808 -5.29 -3.74 30.45
N PRO A 809 -4.87 -4.58 31.41
CA PRO A 809 -3.97 -5.69 31.11
C PRO A 809 -4.54 -6.62 30.02
N TRP A 810 -5.83 -6.97 30.13
CA TRP A 810 -6.51 -7.82 29.15
C TRP A 810 -6.46 -7.23 27.73
N PHE A 811 -6.61 -5.90 27.58
CA PHE A 811 -6.61 -5.25 26.26
C PHE A 811 -5.21 -5.22 25.64
N ARG A 812 -4.16 -5.11 26.47
CA ARG A 812 -2.77 -5.18 26.01
C ARG A 812 -2.42 -6.56 25.45
N GLU A 813 -3.08 -7.60 25.97
CA GLU A 813 -2.91 -9.00 25.57
C GLU A 813 -3.76 -9.44 24.36
N VAL A 814 -4.53 -8.54 23.75
CA VAL A 814 -5.24 -8.80 22.49
C VAL A 814 -4.22 -8.90 21.36
N PHE A 815 -4.14 -10.02 20.65
CA PHE A 815 -3.31 -10.19 19.45
C PHE A 815 -4.13 -10.58 18.24
N SER A 816 -5.27 -11.25 18.46
CA SER A 816 -6.32 -11.48 17.46
C SER A 816 -7.52 -10.58 17.75
N PHE A 817 -7.62 -9.46 17.03
CA PHE A 817 -8.74 -8.53 17.14
C PHE A 817 -9.72 -8.80 16.01
N ARG A 818 -10.93 -9.26 16.34
CA ARG A 818 -11.92 -9.68 15.36
C ARG A 818 -13.01 -8.63 15.18
N GLN A 819 -13.16 -8.10 13.97
CA GLN A 819 -14.30 -7.28 13.56
C GLN A 819 -15.27 -8.10 12.72
N ARG A 820 -16.56 -8.09 13.09
CA ARG A 820 -17.66 -8.75 12.37
C ARG A 820 -18.87 -7.83 12.27
N PHE A 821 -19.63 -8.00 11.19
CA PHE A 821 -20.81 -7.20 10.90
C PHE A 821 -22.04 -7.78 11.61
N LEU A 822 -22.83 -6.91 12.25
CA LEU A 822 -24.14 -7.33 12.73
C LEU A 822 -25.13 -7.45 11.57
N HIS A 823 -25.00 -6.63 10.51
CA HIS A 823 -26.01 -6.51 9.46
C HIS A 823 -25.53 -6.76 8.02
N ALA A 824 -24.35 -6.27 7.62
CA ALA A 824 -23.82 -6.42 6.26
C ALA A 824 -22.90 -7.64 6.09
N HIS A 825 -22.46 -7.90 4.85
CA HIS A 825 -21.44 -8.87 4.39
C HIS A 825 -21.49 -10.31 4.92
N ASP A 826 -21.33 -10.53 6.22
CA ASP A 826 -21.33 -11.82 6.94
C ASP A 826 -22.14 -11.71 8.26
N PRO A 827 -23.46 -11.42 8.17
CA PRO A 827 -24.24 -10.89 9.28
C PRO A 827 -24.36 -11.85 10.46
N MET A 828 -24.06 -11.34 11.66
CA MET A 828 -24.25 -12.06 12.91
C MET A 828 -25.69 -12.00 13.46
N TYR A 829 -26.61 -11.30 12.80
CA TYR A 829 -28.02 -11.20 13.21
C TYR A 829 -28.97 -11.64 12.08
N ASP A 830 -29.82 -12.61 12.38
CA ASP A 830 -30.85 -13.09 11.47
C ASP A 830 -32.16 -12.32 11.68
N TYR A 831 -32.52 -11.49 10.71
CA TYR A 831 -33.73 -10.67 10.78
C TYR A 831 -35.04 -11.48 10.74
N ARG A 832 -35.04 -12.70 10.19
CA ARG A 832 -36.26 -13.52 10.08
C ARG A 832 -36.58 -14.17 11.41
N THR A 833 -35.56 -14.71 12.08
CA THR A 833 -35.74 -15.45 13.33
C THR A 833 -35.59 -14.53 14.55
N GLY A 834 -34.76 -13.49 14.45
CA GLY A 834 -34.29 -12.65 15.55
C GLY A 834 -33.08 -13.22 16.28
N GLN A 835 -32.42 -14.25 15.74
CA GLN A 835 -31.32 -14.95 16.40
C GLN A 835 -29.99 -14.22 16.21
N TYR A 836 -29.22 -14.13 17.29
CA TYR A 836 -27.82 -13.70 17.29
C TYR A 836 -26.89 -14.92 17.12
N ARG A 837 -25.98 -14.85 16.16
CA ARG A 837 -25.02 -15.91 15.80
C ARG A 837 -23.58 -15.57 16.21
N LEU A 838 -23.42 -14.80 17.29
CA LEU A 838 -22.11 -14.33 17.75
C LEU A 838 -21.19 -15.50 18.14
N LEU A 839 -21.70 -16.51 18.86
CA LEU A 839 -20.91 -17.67 19.27
C LEU A 839 -20.51 -18.58 18.08
N GLU A 840 -21.38 -18.69 17.07
CA GLU A 840 -21.07 -19.43 15.83
C GLU A 840 -19.90 -18.77 15.09
N ALA A 841 -19.92 -17.44 14.98
CA ALA A 841 -18.83 -16.67 14.38
C ALA A 841 -17.50 -16.87 15.14
N ILE A 842 -17.52 -16.88 16.48
CA ILE A 842 -16.32 -17.16 17.29
C ILE A 842 -15.76 -18.57 17.03
N ALA A 843 -16.64 -19.57 16.90
CA ALA A 843 -16.21 -20.94 16.63
C ALA A 843 -15.54 -21.06 15.25
N GLU A 844 -16.16 -20.48 14.22
CA GLU A 844 -15.59 -20.36 12.87
C GLU A 844 -14.21 -19.68 12.90
N ASP A 845 -14.12 -18.50 13.53
CA ASP A 845 -12.88 -17.73 13.58
C ASP A 845 -11.78 -18.44 14.39
N THR A 846 -12.15 -19.23 15.41
CA THR A 846 -11.19 -20.04 16.16
C THR A 846 -10.59 -21.13 15.28
N GLN A 847 -11.39 -21.78 14.45
CA GLN A 847 -10.92 -22.76 13.46
C GLN A 847 -10.03 -22.10 12.41
N GLU A 848 -10.46 -20.95 11.88
CA GLU A 848 -9.84 -20.32 10.71
C GLU A 848 -8.58 -19.51 11.06
N PHE A 849 -8.58 -18.81 12.19
CA PHE A 849 -7.50 -17.90 12.59
C PHE A 849 -6.75 -18.35 13.86
N GLY A 850 -7.21 -19.41 14.51
CA GLY A 850 -6.56 -20.02 15.67
C GLY A 850 -7.02 -19.46 17.01
N GLY A 851 -7.90 -18.45 17.01
CA GLY A 851 -8.53 -17.89 18.20
C GLY A 851 -8.92 -16.42 18.05
N VAL A 852 -9.73 -15.95 18.99
CA VAL A 852 -10.23 -14.57 19.08
C VAL A 852 -9.97 -14.04 20.49
N ASP A 853 -9.23 -12.94 20.62
CA ASP A 853 -9.02 -12.29 21.94
C ASP A 853 -10.00 -11.15 22.21
N TYR A 854 -10.67 -10.63 21.17
CA TYR A 854 -11.62 -9.53 21.27
C TYR A 854 -12.62 -9.56 20.12
N LEU A 855 -13.90 -9.44 20.42
CA LEU A 855 -14.97 -9.29 19.41
C LEU A 855 -15.43 -7.83 19.32
N HIS A 856 -15.23 -7.24 18.14
CA HIS A 856 -15.71 -5.91 17.75
C HIS A 856 -16.97 -6.04 16.89
N ILE A 857 -18.11 -5.59 17.40
CA ILE A 857 -19.37 -5.63 16.67
C ILE A 857 -19.49 -4.34 15.85
N PHE A 858 -19.32 -4.48 14.54
CA PHE A 858 -19.48 -3.41 13.55
C PHE A 858 -20.96 -3.23 13.19
N ASP A 859 -21.28 -2.13 12.49
CA ASP A 859 -22.57 -1.73 11.90
C ASP A 859 -23.87 -1.89 12.71
N TRP A 860 -23.80 -2.21 14.01
CA TRP A 860 -24.96 -2.45 14.88
C TRP A 860 -25.95 -1.26 14.98
N GLY A 861 -25.47 -0.06 14.69
CA GLY A 861 -26.28 1.17 14.62
C GLY A 861 -26.73 1.56 13.22
N ASN A 862 -26.39 0.81 12.16
CA ASN A 862 -26.74 1.16 10.79
C ASN A 862 -28.16 0.68 10.43
N ARG A 863 -29.05 1.62 10.10
CA ARG A 863 -30.47 1.35 9.78
C ARG A 863 -30.83 1.96 8.43
N PRO A 864 -31.19 1.17 7.40
CA PRO A 864 -31.43 1.70 6.05
C PRO A 864 -32.35 2.93 5.96
N PRO A 865 -33.46 3.04 6.72
CA PRO A 865 -34.31 4.24 6.65
C PRO A 865 -33.67 5.52 7.22
N TYR A 866 -32.65 5.41 8.08
CA TYR A 866 -32.11 6.52 8.87
C TYR A 866 -30.58 6.67 8.79
N GLY A 867 -29.87 5.71 8.19
CA GLY A 867 -28.42 5.60 8.22
C GLY A 867 -27.88 5.18 9.60
N ARG A 868 -26.71 5.69 9.99
CA ARG A 868 -26.03 5.36 11.24
C ARG A 868 -26.65 6.10 12.45
N VAL A 869 -27.46 5.39 13.24
CA VAL A 869 -28.18 5.87 14.43
C VAL A 869 -27.83 5.01 15.66
N TYR A 870 -26.79 5.40 16.39
CA TYR A 870 -26.25 4.66 17.55
C TYR A 870 -27.03 4.83 18.87
N GLY A 871 -28.27 5.33 18.82
CA GLY A 871 -29.04 5.63 20.02
C GLY A 871 -28.44 6.78 20.82
N ARG A 872 -27.97 7.81 20.11
CA ARG A 872 -27.49 9.06 20.69
C ARG A 872 -28.64 9.79 21.38
N THR A 873 -28.36 10.51 22.46
CA THR A 873 -29.37 11.32 23.15
C THR A 873 -30.01 12.32 22.18
N GLY A 874 -31.32 12.22 21.99
CA GLY A 874 -32.06 13.04 21.02
C GLY A 874 -32.19 12.44 19.60
N ASP A 875 -31.70 11.22 19.37
CA ASP A 875 -31.80 10.53 18.07
C ASP A 875 -32.64 9.22 18.14
N HIS A 876 -32.73 8.49 17.02
CA HIS A 876 -33.33 7.16 16.96
C HIS A 876 -32.51 6.11 17.73
N SER A 877 -33.21 5.17 18.37
CA SER A 877 -32.62 4.01 19.02
C SER A 877 -32.47 2.85 18.03
N PRO A 878 -31.28 2.21 17.92
CA PRO A 878 -31.08 1.06 17.05
C PRO A 878 -31.73 -0.21 17.59
N TYR A 879 -32.09 -0.22 18.89
CA TYR A 879 -32.74 -1.36 19.54
C TYR A 879 -34.18 -1.56 19.08
N ASP A 880 -34.83 -0.50 18.61
CA ASP A 880 -36.23 -0.51 18.17
C ASP A 880 -36.42 -1.40 16.92
N TYR A 881 -35.33 -1.80 16.28
CA TYR A 881 -35.27 -2.63 15.07
C TYR A 881 -34.70 -4.03 15.34
N LEU A 882 -34.40 -4.36 16.60
CA LEU A 882 -33.91 -5.67 17.02
C LEU A 882 -35.04 -6.42 17.73
N LYS A 883 -35.29 -7.66 17.34
CA LYS A 883 -36.30 -8.50 18.00
C LYS A 883 -35.82 -8.84 19.41
N GLY A 884 -36.63 -8.57 20.42
CA GLY A 884 -36.21 -8.63 21.83
C GLY A 884 -35.44 -7.39 22.32
N GLY A 885 -35.21 -6.41 21.45
CA GLY A 885 -34.66 -5.10 21.78
C GLY A 885 -33.29 -5.14 22.46
N ARG A 886 -33.06 -4.17 23.34
CA ARG A 886 -31.79 -3.98 24.06
C ARG A 886 -31.38 -5.19 24.90
N GLU A 887 -32.34 -5.82 25.58
CA GLU A 887 -32.04 -6.91 26.53
C GLU A 887 -31.52 -8.16 25.81
N ALA A 888 -32.14 -8.56 24.69
CA ALA A 888 -31.67 -9.68 23.87
C ALA A 888 -30.26 -9.42 23.32
N PHE A 889 -29.97 -8.18 22.89
CA PHE A 889 -28.63 -7.83 22.43
C PHE A 889 -27.59 -7.88 23.55
N ARG A 890 -27.94 -7.37 24.74
CA ARG A 890 -27.09 -7.48 25.94
C ARG A 890 -26.80 -8.93 26.31
N GLU A 891 -27.81 -9.80 26.25
CA GLU A 891 -27.65 -11.23 26.53
C GLU A 891 -26.73 -11.92 25.51
N ALA A 892 -26.84 -11.57 24.23
CA ALA A 892 -25.93 -12.08 23.19
C ALA A 892 -24.47 -11.68 23.45
N ILE A 893 -24.23 -10.42 23.82
CA ILE A 893 -22.90 -9.93 24.23
C ILE A 893 -22.39 -10.68 25.47
N ALA A 894 -23.23 -10.81 26.50
CA ALA A 894 -22.89 -11.54 27.71
C ALA A 894 -22.58 -13.03 27.44
N GLY A 895 -23.21 -13.63 26.43
CA GLY A 895 -22.92 -14.99 25.97
C GLY A 895 -21.47 -15.15 25.49
N VAL A 896 -20.96 -14.18 24.74
CA VAL A 896 -19.55 -14.16 24.29
C VAL A 896 -18.60 -13.89 25.47
N GLN A 897 -18.94 -12.93 26.34
CA GLN A 897 -18.13 -12.60 27.51
C GLN A 897 -17.97 -13.79 28.48
N LYS A 898 -18.99 -14.65 28.61
CA LYS A 898 -18.91 -15.91 29.40
C LYS A 898 -17.86 -16.89 28.87
N GLN A 899 -17.48 -16.81 27.60
CA GLN A 899 -16.38 -17.58 27.00
C GLN A 899 -15.00 -16.95 27.29
N GLY A 900 -14.95 -15.84 28.05
CA GLY A 900 -13.71 -15.13 28.35
C GLY A 900 -13.24 -14.19 27.24
N ILE A 901 -14.11 -13.88 26.26
CA ILE A 901 -13.81 -12.99 25.13
C ILE A 901 -14.45 -11.61 25.39
N PRO A 902 -13.64 -10.57 25.67
CA PRO A 902 -14.14 -9.21 25.80
C PRO A 902 -14.80 -8.74 24.50
N THR A 903 -15.91 -8.04 24.63
CA THR A 903 -16.73 -7.62 23.47
C THR A 903 -16.99 -6.12 23.53
N GLY A 904 -17.02 -5.46 22.38
CA GLY A 904 -17.36 -4.04 22.31
C GLY A 904 -17.82 -3.53 20.97
N LEU A 905 -18.05 -2.22 20.90
CA LEU A 905 -18.91 -1.62 19.88
C LEU A 905 -18.22 -0.55 19.06
N TYR A 906 -18.58 -0.53 17.78
CA TYR A 906 -18.29 0.53 16.82
C TYR A 906 -19.21 1.75 17.01
N ILE A 907 -18.67 2.97 17.11
CA ILE A 907 -19.47 4.21 17.00
C ILE A 907 -18.70 5.23 16.17
N GLU A 908 -19.41 5.92 15.27
CA GLU A 908 -18.84 7.01 14.49
C GLU A 908 -18.44 8.22 15.33
N GLY A 909 -17.19 8.67 15.20
CA GLY A 909 -16.68 9.87 15.86
C GLY A 909 -17.12 11.18 15.19
N TYR A 910 -17.19 11.19 13.85
CA TYR A 910 -17.49 12.38 13.04
C TYR A 910 -18.85 12.34 12.36
N LEU A 911 -19.31 11.18 11.91
CA LEU A 911 -20.48 11.09 11.02
C LEU A 911 -21.80 11.25 11.78
N LEU A 912 -22.64 12.13 11.23
CA LEU A 912 -24.02 12.33 11.60
C LEU A 912 -24.91 12.25 10.36
N SER A 913 -25.80 11.27 10.33
CA SER A 913 -26.77 11.12 9.24
C SER A 913 -27.71 12.32 9.18
N LYS A 914 -27.90 12.90 7.99
CA LYS A 914 -28.88 13.98 7.79
C LYS A 914 -30.33 13.50 7.94
N LEU A 915 -30.56 12.19 7.89
CA LEU A 915 -31.87 11.58 8.02
C LEU A 915 -32.28 11.35 9.49
N GLY A 916 -31.32 11.27 10.41
CA GLY A 916 -31.59 11.13 11.85
C GLY A 916 -32.12 12.43 12.48
N LYS A 917 -32.75 12.33 13.65
CA LYS A 917 -33.39 13.48 14.32
C LYS A 917 -32.38 14.57 14.66
N LEU A 918 -31.20 14.17 15.16
CA LEU A 918 -30.11 15.09 15.45
C LEU A 918 -29.55 15.76 14.18
N GLY A 919 -29.43 15.01 13.09
CA GLY A 919 -28.97 15.54 11.81
C GLY A 919 -29.91 16.61 11.25
N GLN A 920 -31.23 16.36 11.34
CA GLN A 920 -32.25 17.32 10.93
C GLN A 920 -32.25 18.58 11.81
N ALA A 921 -32.14 18.42 13.13
CA ALA A 921 -32.23 19.53 14.08
C ALA A 921 -30.95 20.40 14.14
N HIS A 922 -29.77 19.78 14.08
CA HIS A 922 -28.51 20.46 14.41
C HIS A 922 -27.39 20.24 13.39
N GLY A 923 -27.48 19.23 12.53
CA GLY A 923 -26.36 18.76 11.71
C GLY A 923 -25.66 19.85 10.89
N LYS A 924 -26.42 20.72 10.21
CA LYS A 924 -25.86 21.84 9.43
C LYS A 924 -25.05 22.82 10.29
N GLY A 925 -25.51 23.10 11.50
CA GLY A 925 -24.87 24.03 12.42
C GLY A 925 -23.65 23.45 13.14
N TRP A 926 -23.48 22.13 13.15
CA TRP A 926 -22.33 21.47 13.78
C TRP A 926 -21.30 20.96 12.76
N GLN A 927 -21.62 20.95 11.48
CA GLN A 927 -20.80 20.39 10.40
C GLN A 927 -19.44 21.10 10.26
N ILE A 928 -18.36 20.36 10.00
CA ILE A 928 -17.07 20.95 9.61
C ILE A 928 -17.25 21.84 8.38
N ILE A 929 -16.76 23.07 8.46
CA ILE A 929 -16.77 24.03 7.34
C ILE A 929 -15.39 24.04 6.70
N ARG A 930 -15.34 23.84 5.39
CA ARG A 930 -14.11 23.85 4.58
C ARG A 930 -13.64 25.29 4.30
N PRO A 931 -12.40 25.48 3.79
CA PRO A 931 -11.91 26.82 3.43
C PRO A 931 -12.79 27.56 2.41
N ASP A 932 -13.54 26.84 1.57
CA ASP A 932 -14.47 27.39 0.58
C ASP A 932 -15.84 27.78 1.17
N GLY A 933 -16.02 27.67 2.49
CA GLY A 933 -17.26 27.96 3.20
C GLY A 933 -18.32 26.85 3.12
N LYS A 934 -18.07 25.75 2.40
CA LYS A 934 -19.03 24.65 2.28
C LYS A 934 -18.86 23.63 3.41
N GLY A 935 -19.98 23.02 3.81
CA GLY A 935 -20.00 21.92 4.75
C GLY A 935 -19.31 20.66 4.20
N LEU A 936 -18.60 19.94 5.07
CA LEU A 936 -17.90 18.70 4.72
C LEU A 936 -18.83 17.48 4.82
N TRP A 937 -18.96 16.74 3.73
CA TRP A 937 -19.78 15.52 3.63
C TRP A 937 -18.89 14.29 3.49
N TRP A 938 -19.40 13.15 3.97
CA TRP A 938 -18.85 11.85 3.60
C TRP A 938 -19.15 11.57 2.12
N ALA A 939 -18.14 11.14 1.36
CA ALA A 939 -18.23 11.09 -0.10
C ALA A 939 -19.27 10.06 -0.56
N GLY A 940 -20.20 10.49 -1.42
CA GLY A 940 -21.23 9.62 -1.99
C GLY A 940 -22.38 9.26 -1.04
N GLU A 941 -22.39 9.79 0.18
CA GLU A 941 -23.31 9.38 1.24
C GLU A 941 -24.11 10.56 1.82
N GLN A 942 -25.09 10.26 2.66
CA GLN A 942 -26.00 11.25 3.26
C GLN A 942 -25.54 11.78 4.64
N GLU A 943 -24.25 11.65 4.92
CA GLU A 943 -23.68 11.88 6.26
C GLU A 943 -22.82 13.14 6.31
N MET A 944 -23.11 13.99 7.28
CA MET A 944 -22.35 15.21 7.56
C MET A 944 -21.16 14.86 8.47
N MET A 945 -19.99 15.40 8.17
CA MET A 945 -18.83 15.35 9.07
C MET A 945 -18.97 16.46 10.11
N VAL A 946 -19.21 16.10 11.37
CA VAL A 946 -19.46 17.04 12.47
C VAL A 946 -18.16 17.48 13.14
N CYS A 947 -18.03 18.76 13.47
CA CYS A 947 -16.82 19.32 14.08
C CYS A 947 -16.72 18.94 15.57
N PRO A 948 -15.65 18.23 16.02
CA PRO A 948 -15.45 17.90 17.43
C PRO A 948 -15.21 19.11 18.34
N GLY A 949 -14.97 20.30 17.78
CA GLY A 949 -14.87 21.53 18.56
C GLY A 949 -16.22 22.03 19.09
N VAL A 950 -17.33 21.60 18.49
CA VAL A 950 -18.68 21.99 18.93
C VAL A 950 -18.98 21.33 20.28
N GLU A 951 -19.22 22.14 21.31
CA GLU A 951 -19.46 21.67 22.68
C GLU A 951 -20.68 20.76 22.79
N ALA A 952 -21.81 21.13 22.20
CA ALA A 952 -23.03 20.30 22.21
C ALA A 952 -22.79 18.90 21.58
N TRP A 953 -22.01 18.82 20.51
CA TRP A 953 -21.65 17.55 19.89
C TRP A 953 -20.74 16.70 20.79
N ARG A 954 -19.78 17.33 21.49
CA ARG A 954 -18.95 16.63 22.48
C ARG A 954 -19.77 16.00 23.60
N GLU A 955 -20.78 16.70 24.10
CA GLU A 955 -21.68 16.18 25.13
C GLU A 955 -22.55 15.02 24.60
N VAL A 956 -23.11 15.16 23.40
CA VAL A 956 -23.87 14.07 22.75
C VAL A 956 -23.01 12.82 22.60
N GLN A 957 -21.77 12.95 22.14
CA GLN A 957 -20.87 11.82 22.02
C GLN A 957 -20.54 11.25 23.41
N ALA A 958 -20.04 12.03 24.35
CA ALA A 958 -19.66 11.53 25.67
C ALA A 958 -20.81 10.81 26.40
N SER A 959 -22.02 11.37 26.39
CA SER A 959 -23.21 10.75 26.97
C SER A 959 -23.65 9.47 26.24
N THR A 960 -23.47 9.39 24.93
CA THR A 960 -23.76 8.18 24.16
C THR A 960 -22.86 7.03 24.63
N TYR A 961 -21.55 7.25 24.71
CA TYR A 961 -20.59 6.21 25.12
C TYR A 961 -20.84 5.77 26.58
N GLU A 962 -21.08 6.74 27.47
CA GLU A 962 -21.48 6.48 28.86
C GLU A 962 -22.71 5.56 28.93
N THR A 963 -23.75 5.89 28.15
CA THR A 963 -25.02 5.18 28.15
C THR A 963 -24.85 3.76 27.61
N LYS A 964 -24.15 3.57 26.48
CA LYS A 964 -23.98 2.21 25.90
C LYS A 964 -23.17 1.28 26.79
N VAL A 965 -22.18 1.81 27.52
CA VAL A 965 -21.46 1.04 28.52
C VAL A 965 -22.40 0.56 29.65
N LYS A 966 -23.28 1.42 30.16
CA LYS A 966 -24.27 1.05 31.21
C LYS A 966 -25.32 0.08 30.69
N GLU A 967 -25.80 0.30 29.47
CA GLU A 967 -26.90 -0.47 28.88
C GLU A 967 -26.50 -1.89 28.47
N LEU A 968 -25.31 -2.03 27.86
CA LEU A 968 -24.89 -3.27 27.21
C LEU A 968 -23.77 -4.01 27.94
N GLY A 969 -23.16 -3.39 28.96
CA GLY A 969 -22.13 -4.04 29.77
C GLY A 969 -20.84 -4.37 29.01
N VAL A 970 -20.58 -3.69 27.89
CA VAL A 970 -19.43 -3.94 27.00
C VAL A 970 -18.08 -3.65 27.65
N ASP A 971 -17.03 -4.25 27.11
CA ASP A 971 -15.65 -4.14 27.62
C ASP A 971 -14.79 -3.16 26.83
N GLY A 972 -15.20 -2.82 25.60
CA GLY A 972 -14.51 -1.85 24.76
C GLY A 972 -15.44 -0.94 23.98
N MET A 973 -14.99 0.30 23.75
CA MET A 973 -15.69 1.30 22.95
C MET A 973 -14.74 1.92 21.92
N TYR A 974 -15.18 1.96 20.68
CA TYR A 974 -14.41 2.48 19.56
C TYR A 974 -14.95 3.82 19.08
N ILE A 975 -14.04 4.76 18.77
CA ILE A 975 -14.36 6.06 18.17
C ILE A 975 -13.83 6.09 16.75
N ASP A 976 -14.72 5.90 15.76
CA ASP A 976 -14.32 5.82 14.36
C ASP A 976 -13.79 7.15 13.82
N GLN A 977 -12.88 7.06 12.84
CA GLN A 977 -12.22 8.18 12.18
C GLN A 977 -11.39 9.11 13.09
N PHE A 978 -11.32 8.85 14.38
CA PHE A 978 -10.42 9.55 15.30
C PHE A 978 -9.00 8.99 15.20
N GLY A 979 -8.03 9.80 15.62
CA GLY A 979 -6.61 9.47 15.56
C GLY A 979 -5.88 10.17 14.41
N PHE A 980 -6.46 10.18 13.20
CA PHE A 980 -5.77 10.73 12.02
C PHE A 980 -5.37 12.19 12.17
N THR A 981 -6.28 13.04 12.71
CA THR A 981 -6.07 14.47 12.98
C THR A 981 -5.45 15.29 11.82
N ASN A 982 -5.67 14.84 10.58
CA ASN A 982 -5.09 15.40 9.36
C ASN A 982 -5.77 16.72 8.94
N SER A 983 -5.18 17.44 7.97
CA SER A 983 -5.67 18.76 7.56
C SER A 983 -7.00 18.78 6.81
N TRP A 984 -7.48 17.63 6.34
CA TRP A 984 -8.79 17.54 5.69
C TRP A 984 -9.95 17.78 6.67
N LYS A 985 -9.69 17.65 7.98
CA LYS A 985 -10.64 17.92 9.07
C LYS A 985 -10.45 19.29 9.73
N ASP A 986 -9.61 20.16 9.17
CA ASP A 986 -9.47 21.54 9.65
C ASP A 986 -10.79 22.30 9.36
N CYS A 987 -11.44 22.82 10.42
CA CYS A 987 -12.73 23.50 10.34
C CYS A 987 -12.56 25.02 10.33
N TYR A 988 -13.23 25.71 9.41
CA TYR A 988 -13.13 27.15 9.19
C TYR A 988 -14.33 27.94 9.74
N SER A 989 -15.23 27.29 10.48
CA SER A 989 -16.36 27.97 11.11
C SER A 989 -15.90 28.90 12.22
N LYS A 990 -16.39 30.15 12.21
CA LYS A 990 -16.21 31.12 13.30
C LYS A 990 -17.17 30.88 14.46
N GLN A 991 -18.16 30.00 14.31
CA GLN A 991 -19.25 29.78 15.27
C GLN A 991 -19.00 28.58 16.21
N HIS A 992 -17.98 27.75 15.95
CA HIS A 992 -17.77 26.48 16.68
C HIS A 992 -16.81 26.60 17.87
N GLY A 993 -16.48 27.82 18.32
CA GLY A 993 -15.71 28.05 19.54
C GLY A 993 -14.23 27.65 19.50
N HIS A 994 -13.67 27.40 18.32
CA HIS A 994 -12.24 27.09 18.12
C HIS A 994 -11.55 28.16 17.26
N PRO A 995 -10.20 28.30 17.32
CA PRO A 995 -9.46 29.12 16.37
C PRO A 995 -9.75 28.73 14.91
N VAL A 996 -9.59 29.66 13.97
CA VAL A 996 -9.86 29.42 12.54
C VAL A 996 -8.57 29.42 11.71
N PRO A 997 -8.25 28.32 11.01
CA PRO A 997 -8.92 27.02 11.09
C PRO A 997 -8.69 26.30 12.42
N SER A 998 -9.59 25.36 12.75
CA SER A 998 -9.42 24.46 13.89
C SER A 998 -8.14 23.65 13.77
N TYR A 999 -7.70 23.09 14.90
CA TYR A 999 -6.66 22.08 14.92
C TYR A 999 -7.23 20.75 15.43
N PRO A 1000 -7.54 19.79 14.54
CA PRO A 1000 -8.09 18.46 14.88
C PRO A 1000 -7.40 17.74 16.03
N VAL A 1001 -6.08 17.88 16.19
CA VAL A 1001 -5.37 17.31 17.35
C VAL A 1001 -5.98 17.78 18.67
N VAL A 1002 -6.32 19.07 18.78
CA VAL A 1002 -6.92 19.66 19.99
C VAL A 1002 -8.39 19.24 20.13
N THR A 1003 -9.16 19.35 19.05
CA THR A 1003 -10.61 19.09 19.13
C THR A 1003 -10.93 17.61 19.36
N GLU A 1004 -10.20 16.67 18.74
CA GLU A 1004 -10.31 15.23 19.03
C GLU A 1004 -9.82 14.89 20.45
N ARG A 1005 -8.73 15.50 20.91
CA ARG A 1005 -8.20 15.31 22.27
C ARG A 1005 -9.24 15.64 23.32
N ASP A 1006 -9.85 16.82 23.21
CA ASP A 1006 -10.77 17.32 24.23
C ASP A 1006 -12.06 16.48 24.27
N MET A 1007 -12.57 16.04 23.11
CA MET A 1007 -13.71 15.11 23.06
C MET A 1007 -13.34 13.74 23.64
N THR A 1008 -12.19 13.17 23.26
CA THR A 1008 -11.75 11.85 23.73
C THR A 1008 -11.53 11.86 25.25
N LYS A 1009 -10.98 12.96 25.78
CA LYS A 1009 -10.84 13.16 27.23
C LYS A 1009 -12.21 13.13 27.92
N LEU A 1010 -13.19 13.87 27.42
CA LEU A 1010 -14.54 13.88 28.00
C LEU A 1010 -15.21 12.50 27.92
N ILE A 1011 -15.10 11.80 26.79
CA ILE A 1011 -15.60 10.42 26.64
C ILE A 1011 -14.94 9.51 27.68
N ARG A 1012 -13.63 9.59 27.85
CA ARG A 1012 -12.91 8.82 28.88
C ARG A 1012 -13.43 9.09 30.27
N GLU A 1013 -13.58 10.35 30.66
CA GLU A 1013 -14.07 10.72 32.00
C GLU A 1013 -15.45 10.11 32.27
N ARG A 1014 -16.38 10.20 31.30
CA ARG A 1014 -17.72 9.63 31.43
C ARG A 1014 -17.74 8.10 31.47
N VAL A 1015 -17.03 7.44 30.55
CA VAL A 1015 -16.94 5.97 30.51
C VAL A 1015 -16.32 5.42 31.79
N GLU A 1016 -15.24 6.05 32.27
CA GLU A 1016 -14.51 5.64 33.47
C GLU A 1016 -15.34 5.87 34.75
N ALA A 1017 -16.26 6.84 34.76
CA ALA A 1017 -17.23 7.02 35.83
C ALA A 1017 -18.37 5.97 35.75
N ALA A 1018 -18.76 5.55 34.55
CA ALA A 1018 -19.84 4.58 34.34
C ALA A 1018 -19.44 3.12 34.64
N LYS A 1019 -18.29 2.66 34.12
CA LYS A 1019 -17.76 1.30 34.33
C LYS A 1019 -16.24 1.33 34.28
N LYS A 1020 -15.60 0.86 35.35
CA LYS A 1020 -14.15 0.67 35.40
C LYS A 1020 -13.71 -0.43 34.44
N GLY A 1021 -12.51 -0.27 33.87
CA GLY A 1021 -11.89 -1.32 33.06
C GLY A 1021 -12.34 -1.40 31.60
N VAL A 1022 -13.16 -0.45 31.12
CA VAL A 1022 -13.55 -0.35 29.70
C VAL A 1022 -12.41 0.23 28.87
N ALA A 1023 -12.05 -0.48 27.79
CA ALA A 1023 -11.06 -0.03 26.82
C ALA A 1023 -11.66 1.03 25.88
N ILE A 1024 -10.91 2.09 25.57
CA ILE A 1024 -11.27 3.05 24.52
C ILE A 1024 -10.19 3.04 23.45
N TYR A 1025 -10.57 3.05 22.18
CA TYR A 1025 -9.63 3.06 21.06
C TYR A 1025 -10.20 3.76 19.82
N THR A 1026 -9.32 4.17 18.90
CA THR A 1026 -9.64 4.99 17.71
C THR A 1026 -9.11 4.35 16.43
N GLU A 1027 -9.51 4.85 15.25
CA GLU A 1027 -9.12 4.28 13.95
C GLU A 1027 -7.63 4.42 13.60
N GLU A 1028 -6.97 5.45 14.10
CA GLU A 1028 -5.53 5.62 13.88
C GLU A 1028 -4.84 5.98 15.20
N THR A 1029 -3.54 5.76 15.25
CA THR A 1029 -2.70 6.14 16.39
C THR A 1029 -2.71 7.66 16.55
N PRO A 1030 -3.31 8.20 17.63
CA PRO A 1030 -3.27 9.63 17.85
C PRO A 1030 -1.87 10.04 18.32
N VAL A 1031 -1.63 11.34 18.35
CA VAL A 1031 -0.36 11.89 18.83
C VAL A 1031 -0.14 11.62 20.33
N ASP A 1032 1.13 11.62 20.77
CA ASP A 1032 1.56 11.41 22.16
C ASP A 1032 0.84 12.24 23.24
N VAL A 1033 0.33 13.42 22.89
CA VAL A 1033 -0.47 14.29 23.78
C VAL A 1033 -1.93 13.85 23.95
N THR A 1034 -2.45 13.04 23.03
CA THR A 1034 -3.84 12.55 23.03
C THR A 1034 -3.93 11.09 23.47
N THR A 1035 -2.88 10.30 23.23
CA THR A 1035 -2.80 8.91 23.68
C THR A 1035 -3.10 8.70 25.18
N PRO A 1036 -2.88 9.64 26.14
CA PRO A 1036 -3.28 9.45 27.54
C PRO A 1036 -4.76 9.18 27.81
N PHE A 1037 -5.66 9.57 26.89
CA PHE A 1037 -7.12 9.53 27.13
C PHE A 1037 -7.78 8.23 26.65
N GLN A 1038 -7.07 7.38 25.91
CA GLN A 1038 -7.58 6.13 25.37
C GLN A 1038 -6.58 5.00 25.58
N ASP A 1039 -6.99 3.73 25.47
CA ASP A 1039 -6.18 2.53 25.77
C ASP A 1039 -5.39 2.01 24.55
N GLY A 1040 -5.88 2.25 23.34
CA GLY A 1040 -5.22 1.83 22.11
C GLY A 1040 -5.78 2.49 20.85
N SER A 1041 -5.43 1.95 19.69
CA SER A 1041 -5.98 2.34 18.39
C SER A 1041 -5.76 1.23 17.37
N PHE A 1042 -6.52 1.30 16.29
CA PHE A 1042 -6.06 0.74 15.03
C PHE A 1042 -4.89 1.55 14.47
N THR A 1043 -4.22 1.01 13.45
CA THR A 1043 -3.22 1.73 12.67
C THR A 1043 -3.06 1.08 11.30
N TYR A 1044 -2.57 1.85 10.33
CA TYR A 1044 -2.30 1.38 8.96
C TYR A 1044 -0.81 1.40 8.63
N ALA A 1045 0.07 1.24 9.64
CA ALA A 1045 1.49 1.44 9.45
C ALA A 1045 2.09 0.39 8.52
N MET A 1046 1.67 -0.87 8.58
CA MET A 1046 2.17 -1.91 7.66
C MET A 1046 1.73 -1.69 6.21
N ASN A 1047 0.46 -1.32 5.99
CA ASN A 1047 -0.04 -0.96 4.65
C ASN A 1047 0.65 0.31 4.10
N ALA A 1048 0.95 1.28 4.96
CA ALA A 1048 1.74 2.44 4.58
C ALA A 1048 3.20 2.08 4.24
N ALA A 1049 3.85 1.21 5.02
CA ALA A 1049 5.21 0.74 4.77
C ALA A 1049 5.36 0.04 3.41
N ARG A 1050 4.36 -0.76 3.01
CA ARG A 1050 4.30 -1.39 1.67
C ARG A 1050 4.37 -0.35 0.55
N ARG A 1051 3.67 0.78 0.70
CA ARG A 1051 3.56 1.85 -0.30
C ARG A 1051 4.80 2.75 -0.34
N THR A 1052 5.50 2.92 0.78
CA THR A 1052 6.71 3.75 0.87
C THR A 1052 7.99 3.00 0.55
N GLN A 1053 7.96 1.66 0.47
CA GLN A 1053 9.12 0.80 0.22
C GLN A 1053 10.28 1.10 1.19
N THR A 1054 9.98 1.30 2.46
CA THR A 1054 11.02 1.46 3.50
C THR A 1054 11.87 0.19 3.61
N LEU A 1055 13.13 0.33 4.04
CA LEU A 1055 14.04 -0.81 4.22
C LEU A 1055 13.54 -1.81 5.28
N VAL A 1056 12.76 -1.34 6.26
CA VAL A 1056 12.20 -2.19 7.32
C VAL A 1056 10.81 -1.70 7.74
N PRO A 1057 9.79 -2.59 7.76
CA PRO A 1057 8.41 -2.24 8.13
C PRO A 1057 8.28 -2.15 9.65
N ILE A 1058 8.64 -0.99 10.22
CA ILE A 1058 8.60 -0.74 11.67
C ILE A 1058 7.52 0.28 12.03
N ASN A 1059 6.73 0.00 13.07
CA ASN A 1059 5.81 0.96 13.67
C ASN A 1059 6.45 1.62 14.92
N ILE A 1060 7.09 2.78 14.76
CA ILE A 1060 7.79 3.44 15.87
C ILE A 1060 6.86 3.80 17.04
N ALA A 1061 5.57 4.06 16.79
CA ALA A 1061 4.63 4.40 17.85
C ALA A 1061 4.46 3.25 18.87
N ARG A 1062 4.49 1.99 18.41
CA ARG A 1062 4.45 0.78 19.25
C ARG A 1062 5.58 0.71 20.28
N PHE A 1063 6.75 1.25 19.93
CA PHE A 1063 7.94 1.28 20.78
C PHE A 1063 8.04 2.57 21.62
N ALA A 1064 7.45 3.67 21.15
CA ALA A 1064 7.35 4.92 21.90
C ALA A 1064 6.32 4.84 23.03
N PHE A 1065 5.19 4.16 22.79
CA PHE A 1065 4.07 4.01 23.72
C PHE A 1065 3.79 2.53 24.06
N PRO A 1066 4.71 1.79 24.70
CA PRO A 1066 4.59 0.34 24.84
C PRO A 1066 3.41 -0.14 25.72
N ALA A 1067 2.80 0.76 26.48
CA ALA A 1067 1.57 0.48 27.25
C ALA A 1067 0.27 0.75 26.45
N PHE A 1068 0.37 1.48 25.34
CA PHE A 1068 -0.74 1.78 24.43
C PHE A 1068 -0.85 0.67 23.39
N LYS A 1069 -2.05 0.12 23.20
CA LYS A 1069 -2.22 -1.02 22.29
C LYS A 1069 -2.44 -0.55 20.85
N THR A 1070 -1.56 -0.96 19.96
CA THR A 1070 -1.75 -0.81 18.51
C THR A 1070 -2.25 -2.13 17.90
N ILE A 1071 -3.15 -2.00 16.93
CA ILE A 1071 -3.78 -3.11 16.21
C ILE A 1071 -3.72 -2.76 14.72
N GLU A 1072 -3.09 -3.60 13.91
CA GLU A 1072 -2.81 -3.30 12.50
C GLU A 1072 -3.99 -3.67 11.60
N ILE A 1073 -4.45 -2.69 10.82
CA ILE A 1073 -5.33 -2.88 9.67
C ILE A 1073 -4.43 -3.02 8.43
N LEU A 1074 -4.35 -4.24 7.91
CA LEU A 1074 -3.64 -4.50 6.65
C LEU A 1074 -4.41 -3.96 5.45
N TYR A 1075 -5.73 -4.18 5.41
CA TYR A 1075 -6.61 -3.69 4.36
C TYR A 1075 -8.05 -3.59 4.89
N CYS A 1076 -8.73 -2.46 4.69
CA CYS A 1076 -10.04 -2.15 5.29
C CYS A 1076 -11.18 -2.39 4.31
N ASP A 1077 -12.32 -2.90 4.80
CA ASP A 1077 -13.59 -3.14 4.10
C ASP A 1077 -13.50 -4.05 2.87
N LYS A 1078 -12.39 -4.81 2.74
CA LYS A 1078 -12.07 -5.60 1.55
C LYS A 1078 -11.12 -6.76 1.86
N PRO A 1079 -11.05 -7.79 1.00
CA PRO A 1079 -10.18 -8.94 1.20
C PRO A 1079 -8.70 -8.57 1.42
N THR A 1080 -8.08 -9.18 2.44
CA THR A 1080 -6.61 -9.16 2.63
C THR A 1080 -5.90 -10.08 1.62
N GLY A 1081 -6.62 -11.06 1.06
CA GLY A 1081 -6.15 -11.88 -0.06
C GLY A 1081 -4.90 -12.69 0.28
N SER A 1082 -3.93 -12.68 -0.64
CA SER A 1082 -2.69 -13.45 -0.51
C SER A 1082 -1.61 -12.80 0.34
N TRP A 1083 -1.85 -11.66 1.00
CA TRP A 1083 -0.78 -10.86 1.62
C TRP A 1083 -0.31 -11.37 3.01
N ALA A 1084 0.22 -12.59 3.04
CA ALA A 1084 0.79 -13.20 4.25
C ALA A 1084 2.03 -12.43 4.78
N THR A 1085 2.79 -11.76 3.90
CA THR A 1085 3.92 -10.90 4.32
C THR A 1085 3.46 -9.76 5.23
N GLY A 1086 2.27 -9.20 5.01
CA GLY A 1086 1.69 -8.18 5.91
C GLY A 1086 1.51 -8.71 7.32
N VAL A 1087 0.97 -9.93 7.46
CA VAL A 1087 0.80 -10.62 8.76
C VAL A 1087 2.15 -10.83 9.46
N ARG A 1088 3.19 -11.21 8.72
CA ARG A 1088 4.56 -11.33 9.25
C ARG A 1088 5.11 -9.99 9.76
N TRP A 1089 4.82 -8.89 9.07
CA TRP A 1089 5.26 -7.56 9.53
C TRP A 1089 4.55 -7.14 10.83
N VAL A 1090 3.26 -7.46 10.99
CA VAL A 1090 2.54 -7.27 12.27
C VAL A 1090 3.21 -8.07 13.39
N PHE A 1091 3.53 -9.34 13.13
CA PHE A 1091 4.24 -10.20 14.08
C PHE A 1091 5.63 -9.65 14.43
N PHE A 1092 6.39 -9.17 13.44
CA PHE A 1092 7.71 -8.60 13.64
C PHE A 1092 7.68 -7.44 14.66
N ASN A 1093 6.64 -6.61 14.63
CA ASN A 1093 6.45 -5.50 15.56
C ASN A 1093 5.83 -5.91 16.92
N GLY A 1094 5.44 -7.18 17.10
CA GLY A 1094 4.76 -7.64 18.32
C GLY A 1094 3.41 -6.95 18.54
N GLU A 1095 2.68 -6.70 17.45
CA GLU A 1095 1.39 -6.01 17.42
C GLU A 1095 0.22 -6.98 17.28
N ALA A 1096 -1.01 -6.47 17.43
CA ALA A 1096 -2.22 -7.23 17.14
C ALA A 1096 -2.60 -7.10 15.67
N LEU A 1097 -3.26 -8.11 15.13
CA LEU A 1097 -3.85 -8.07 13.80
C LEU A 1097 -5.36 -7.80 13.92
N TRP A 1098 -5.87 -6.85 13.14
CA TRP A 1098 -7.29 -6.68 12.90
C TRP A 1098 -7.73 -7.62 11.77
N ILE A 1099 -8.75 -8.42 12.03
CA ILE A 1099 -9.31 -9.40 11.10
C ILE A 1099 -10.77 -9.03 10.84
N GLU A 1100 -11.08 -8.67 9.60
CA GLU A 1100 -12.43 -8.29 9.16
C GLU A 1100 -12.93 -9.22 8.05
N GLY A 1101 -14.24 -9.42 8.04
CA GLY A 1101 -14.95 -10.11 6.97
C GLY A 1101 -14.81 -11.63 7.08
N PRO A 1102 -15.42 -12.37 6.14
CA PRO A 1102 -15.53 -13.82 6.24
C PRO A 1102 -14.21 -14.52 5.83
N PRO A 1103 -13.99 -15.80 6.20
CA PRO A 1103 -12.71 -16.50 5.99
C PRO A 1103 -12.19 -16.52 4.55
N GLU A 1104 -13.08 -16.49 3.54
CA GLU A 1104 -12.75 -16.43 2.12
C GLU A 1104 -12.05 -15.13 1.69
N TRP A 1105 -12.07 -14.09 2.52
CA TRP A 1105 -11.27 -12.88 2.30
C TRP A 1105 -9.76 -13.10 2.50
N PHE A 1106 -9.36 -14.29 2.96
CA PHE A 1106 -7.99 -14.66 3.24
C PHE A 1106 -7.63 -15.95 2.53
N GLU A 1107 -6.56 -15.91 1.71
CA GLU A 1107 -6.03 -17.13 1.11
C GLU A 1107 -5.58 -18.13 2.20
N PRO A 1108 -5.62 -19.45 1.93
CA PRO A 1108 -5.27 -20.48 2.92
C PRO A 1108 -3.90 -20.27 3.58
N GLU A 1109 -2.91 -19.82 2.82
CA GLU A 1109 -1.57 -19.53 3.30
C GLU A 1109 -1.54 -18.30 4.22
N THR A 1110 -2.35 -17.27 3.93
CA THR A 1110 -2.53 -16.11 4.81
C THR A 1110 -3.15 -16.55 6.14
N ARG A 1111 -4.21 -17.38 6.13
CA ARG A 1111 -4.82 -17.94 7.35
C ARG A 1111 -3.83 -18.79 8.16
N ALA A 1112 -3.02 -19.61 7.49
CA ALA A 1112 -1.99 -20.41 8.15
C ALA A 1112 -0.91 -19.53 8.82
N GLU A 1113 -0.52 -18.43 8.18
CA GLU A 1113 0.42 -17.46 8.77
C GLU A 1113 -0.20 -16.75 9.99
N ILE A 1114 -1.47 -16.35 9.92
CA ILE A 1114 -2.21 -15.76 11.06
C ILE A 1114 -2.18 -16.73 12.26
N ARG A 1115 -2.56 -17.99 12.06
CA ARG A 1115 -2.55 -19.03 13.11
C ARG A 1115 -1.16 -19.19 13.74
N ARG A 1116 -0.10 -19.23 12.93
CA ARG A 1116 1.29 -19.34 13.41
C ARG A 1116 1.67 -18.14 14.27
N CYS A 1117 1.47 -16.92 13.76
CA CYS A 1117 1.83 -15.68 14.45
C CYS A 1117 1.05 -15.55 15.76
N TYR A 1118 -0.27 -15.79 15.72
CA TYR A 1118 -1.14 -15.73 16.90
C TYR A 1118 -0.67 -16.68 18.01
N ARG A 1119 -0.37 -17.94 17.67
CA ARG A 1119 0.14 -18.94 18.61
C ARG A 1119 1.40 -18.46 19.35
N ILE A 1120 2.37 -17.89 18.63
CA ILE A 1120 3.64 -17.42 19.21
C ILE A 1120 3.40 -16.19 20.09
N LEU A 1121 2.62 -15.21 19.61
CA LEU A 1121 2.27 -14.01 20.36
C LEU A 1121 1.58 -14.36 21.68
N ARG A 1122 0.62 -15.29 21.66
CA ARG A 1122 -0.09 -15.75 22.86
C ARG A 1122 0.84 -16.49 23.83
N LYS A 1123 1.69 -17.40 23.34
CA LYS A 1123 2.64 -18.15 24.18
C LYS A 1123 3.62 -17.24 24.93
N HIS A 1124 4.02 -16.14 24.30
CA HIS A 1124 4.99 -15.19 24.86
C HIS A 1124 4.38 -13.81 25.16
N LYS A 1125 3.08 -13.76 25.50
CA LYS A 1125 2.32 -12.51 25.70
C LYS A 1125 2.91 -11.57 26.73
N ASP A 1126 3.55 -12.10 27.77
CA ASP A 1126 4.22 -11.33 28.82
C ASP A 1126 5.43 -10.55 28.27
N ALA A 1127 6.21 -11.13 27.35
CA ALA A 1127 7.28 -10.41 26.66
C ALA A 1127 6.70 -9.41 25.64
N PHE A 1128 5.73 -9.81 24.82
CA PHE A 1128 5.12 -8.90 23.85
C PHE A 1128 4.34 -7.74 24.49
N THR A 1129 3.96 -7.84 25.77
CA THR A 1129 3.41 -6.72 26.56
C THR A 1129 4.46 -6.02 27.42
N SER A 1130 5.74 -6.16 27.11
CA SER A 1130 6.82 -5.41 27.77
C SER A 1130 6.60 -3.90 27.69
N LEU A 1131 6.98 -3.20 28.75
CA LEU A 1131 7.06 -1.73 28.80
C LEU A 1131 8.40 -1.20 28.31
N GLN A 1132 9.35 -2.08 28.02
CA GLN A 1132 10.70 -1.75 27.59
C GLN A 1132 11.10 -2.46 26.28
N PRO A 1133 10.25 -2.51 25.23
CA PRO A 1133 10.67 -3.09 23.97
C PRO A 1133 11.75 -2.21 23.33
N VAL A 1134 12.66 -2.83 22.57
CA VAL A 1134 13.70 -2.14 21.81
C VAL A 1134 13.56 -2.52 20.33
N PRO A 1135 13.22 -1.57 19.45
CA PRO A 1135 13.16 -1.85 18.02
C PRO A 1135 14.57 -2.04 17.45
N LEU A 1136 14.71 -2.74 16.32
CA LEU A 1136 15.90 -2.78 15.45
C LEU A 1136 17.25 -2.92 16.20
N VAL A 1137 17.33 -3.85 17.15
CA VAL A 1137 18.59 -4.18 17.84
C VAL A 1137 19.64 -4.70 16.83
N PRO A 1138 20.95 -4.50 17.10
CA PRO A 1138 22.00 -4.89 16.18
C PRO A 1138 21.96 -6.39 15.82
N THR A 1139 22.08 -6.68 14.53
CA THR A 1139 22.14 -8.02 13.97
C THR A 1139 23.53 -8.31 13.39
N GLU A 1140 23.80 -9.59 13.16
CA GLU A 1140 25.09 -10.02 12.65
C GLU A 1140 25.18 -9.96 11.11
N MET A 1141 24.03 -9.85 10.43
CA MET A 1141 23.90 -9.90 8.98
C MET A 1141 23.10 -8.70 8.44
N GLY A 1142 23.60 -8.02 7.40
CA GLY A 1142 22.89 -6.91 6.77
C GLY A 1142 21.58 -7.35 6.11
N GLY A 1143 20.57 -6.49 6.13
CA GLY A 1143 19.22 -6.84 5.65
C GLY A 1143 18.44 -7.78 6.58
N VAL A 1144 19.03 -8.24 7.69
CA VAL A 1144 18.31 -8.91 8.78
C VAL A 1144 18.12 -7.92 9.91
N TRP A 1145 16.89 -7.82 10.41
CA TRP A 1145 16.50 -6.89 11.46
C TRP A 1145 15.92 -7.65 12.65
N ALA A 1146 16.07 -7.11 13.85
CA ALA A 1146 15.58 -7.75 15.06
C ALA A 1146 14.91 -6.74 16.01
N ASN A 1147 13.80 -7.11 16.65
CA ASN A 1147 13.25 -6.35 17.77
C ASN A 1147 13.39 -7.17 19.05
N GLU A 1148 13.59 -6.50 20.19
CA GLU A 1148 13.74 -7.13 21.51
C GLU A 1148 12.53 -6.85 22.40
N PHE A 1149 12.02 -7.91 23.04
CA PHE A 1149 10.92 -7.88 23.99
C PHE A 1149 11.30 -8.60 25.28
N THR A 1150 11.49 -7.84 26.35
CA THR A 1150 11.97 -8.38 27.64
C THR A 1150 10.85 -8.49 28.65
N SER A 1151 10.77 -9.66 29.29
CA SER A 1151 9.86 -10.00 30.40
C SER A 1151 10.68 -10.47 31.60
N GLU A 1152 10.37 -9.92 32.77
CA GLU A 1152 10.88 -10.42 34.04
C GLU A 1152 9.86 -11.41 34.60
N VAL A 1153 10.19 -12.70 34.52
CA VAL A 1153 9.45 -13.77 35.19
C VAL A 1153 10.13 -13.99 36.54
N ILE A 1154 9.39 -14.29 37.61
CA ILE A 1154 9.95 -14.43 38.96
C ILE A 1154 11.19 -15.35 38.94
N GLY A 1155 12.36 -14.77 39.22
CA GLY A 1155 13.66 -15.46 39.27
C GLY A 1155 14.26 -15.88 37.92
N ARG A 1156 13.79 -15.35 36.78
CA ARG A 1156 14.38 -15.53 35.43
C ARG A 1156 14.06 -14.36 34.50
N VAL A 1157 15.05 -13.89 33.74
CA VAL A 1157 14.81 -12.92 32.65
C VAL A 1157 14.51 -13.67 31.35
N LYS A 1158 13.34 -13.42 30.75
CA LYS A 1158 12.99 -13.89 29.41
C LYS A 1158 13.15 -12.76 28.39
N VAL A 1159 13.85 -13.03 27.31
CA VAL A 1159 13.97 -12.11 26.19
C VAL A 1159 13.50 -12.80 24.91
N VAL A 1160 12.53 -12.19 24.23
CA VAL A 1160 12.00 -12.66 22.95
C VAL A 1160 12.49 -11.71 21.87
N TYR A 1161 13.16 -12.26 20.85
CA TYR A 1161 13.58 -11.55 19.67
C TYR A 1161 12.70 -11.94 18.49
N THR A 1162 12.09 -10.96 17.85
CA THR A 1162 11.49 -11.16 16.51
C THR A 1162 12.52 -10.77 15.47
N LEU A 1163 12.62 -11.56 14.40
CA LEU A 1163 13.55 -11.33 13.30
C LEU A 1163 12.77 -11.05 12.02
N TYR A 1164 13.31 -10.22 11.14
CA TYR A 1164 12.79 -10.00 9.79
C TYR A 1164 13.93 -9.98 8.77
N ASN A 1165 13.79 -10.75 7.70
CA ASN A 1165 14.68 -10.74 6.56
C ASN A 1165 14.14 -9.82 5.47
N ALA A 1166 14.72 -8.63 5.31
CA ALA A 1166 14.33 -7.68 4.28
C ALA A 1166 14.89 -8.02 2.87
N ARG A 1167 15.70 -9.08 2.75
CA ARG A 1167 16.20 -9.55 1.46
C ARG A 1167 15.14 -10.36 0.72
N HIS A 1168 15.27 -10.40 -0.60
CA HIS A 1168 14.45 -11.19 -1.52
C HIS A 1168 14.90 -12.64 -1.60
N ARG A 1169 15.85 -13.07 -0.77
CA ARG A 1169 16.34 -14.45 -0.70
C ARG A 1169 16.46 -14.95 0.73
N THR A 1170 16.51 -16.26 0.87
CA THR A 1170 16.78 -16.93 2.15
C THR A 1170 18.15 -16.53 2.67
N VAL A 1171 18.20 -16.22 3.95
CA VAL A 1171 19.44 -15.99 4.71
C VAL A 1171 19.62 -17.11 5.73
N ARG A 1172 20.87 -17.51 5.97
CA ARG A 1172 21.22 -18.60 6.89
C ARG A 1172 22.56 -18.34 7.54
N GLY A 1173 22.65 -18.57 8.84
CA GLY A 1173 23.89 -18.43 9.61
C GLY A 1173 23.67 -17.64 10.89
N ASP A 1174 24.74 -17.05 11.39
CA ASP A 1174 24.75 -16.24 12.60
C ASP A 1174 23.98 -14.93 12.35
N VAL A 1175 22.88 -14.73 13.07
CA VAL A 1175 21.97 -13.59 12.86
C VAL A 1175 21.93 -12.63 14.05
N LEU A 1176 22.14 -13.13 15.27
CA LEU A 1176 21.97 -12.33 16.48
C LEU A 1176 23.03 -12.68 17.52
N ARG A 1177 23.63 -11.64 18.11
CA ARG A 1177 24.55 -11.77 19.24
C ARG A 1177 23.90 -11.19 20.49
N VAL A 1178 23.81 -11.99 21.55
CA VAL A 1178 23.15 -11.62 22.80
C VAL A 1178 24.05 -11.87 24.00
N PRO A 1179 23.82 -11.20 25.15
CA PRO A 1179 24.55 -11.52 26.38
C PRO A 1179 24.25 -12.96 26.86
N HIS A 1180 25.28 -13.67 27.30
CA HIS A 1180 25.23 -15.04 27.81
C HIS A 1180 25.56 -15.10 29.30
N GLU A 1181 24.84 -15.96 30.02
CA GLU A 1181 25.07 -16.30 31.42
C GLU A 1181 25.00 -17.82 31.60
N LYS A 1182 25.72 -18.34 32.59
CA LYS A 1182 25.75 -19.78 32.86
C LYS A 1182 24.35 -20.31 33.18
N GLY A 1183 23.90 -21.30 32.42
CA GLY A 1183 22.58 -21.90 32.57
C GLY A 1183 21.46 -21.24 31.77
N ALA A 1184 21.77 -20.26 30.91
CA ALA A 1184 20.81 -19.72 29.95
C ALA A 1184 20.37 -20.77 28.92
N THR A 1185 19.10 -20.70 28.48
CA THR A 1185 18.54 -21.58 27.44
C THR A 1185 18.07 -20.78 26.23
N TYR A 1186 18.14 -21.39 25.05
CA TYR A 1186 17.87 -20.72 23.76
C TYR A 1186 16.94 -21.56 22.89
N GLN A 1187 15.85 -20.96 22.41
CA GLN A 1187 14.82 -21.63 21.63
C GLN A 1187 14.55 -20.87 20.33
N ASP A 1188 14.44 -21.58 19.21
CA ASP A 1188 13.85 -21.07 17.97
C ASP A 1188 12.36 -21.43 17.97
N GLU A 1189 11.53 -20.48 18.40
CA GLU A 1189 10.09 -20.68 18.56
C GLU A 1189 9.36 -20.68 17.20
N TRP A 1190 9.96 -20.05 16.18
CA TRP A 1190 9.42 -20.04 14.84
C TRP A 1190 9.45 -21.43 14.21
N HIS A 1191 10.58 -22.12 14.36
CA HIS A 1191 10.79 -23.49 13.89
C HIS A 1191 10.48 -24.57 14.95
N GLN A 1192 10.04 -24.18 16.15
CA GLN A 1192 9.70 -25.07 17.26
C GLN A 1192 10.82 -26.06 17.65
N LYS A 1193 12.07 -25.58 17.67
CA LYS A 1193 13.25 -26.39 18.01
C LYS A 1193 14.26 -25.61 18.84
N PRO A 1194 15.19 -26.26 19.56
CA PRO A 1194 16.31 -25.57 20.20
C PRO A 1194 17.06 -24.69 19.21
N ALA A 1195 17.47 -23.49 19.64
CA ALA A 1195 18.25 -22.60 18.80
C ALA A 1195 19.68 -23.16 18.60
N ALA A 1196 20.26 -22.94 17.42
CA ALA A 1196 21.69 -23.19 17.22
C ALA A 1196 22.48 -22.05 17.86
N VAL A 1197 23.40 -22.37 18.76
CA VAL A 1197 24.13 -21.38 19.57
C VAL A 1197 25.61 -21.68 19.65
N ARG A 1198 26.45 -20.65 19.46
CA ARG A 1198 27.88 -20.68 19.78
C ARG A 1198 28.16 -19.69 20.92
N ILE A 1199 28.71 -20.18 22.03
CA ILE A 1199 29.06 -19.33 23.19
C ILE A 1199 30.46 -18.77 22.99
N GLU A 1200 30.59 -17.45 23.10
CA GLU A 1200 31.84 -16.69 22.98
C GLU A 1200 31.99 -15.78 24.20
N GLY A 1201 32.65 -16.31 25.24
CA GLY A 1201 32.86 -15.61 26.52
C GLY A 1201 31.54 -15.25 27.20
N LYS A 1202 31.26 -13.94 27.31
CA LYS A 1202 30.02 -13.39 27.91
C LYS A 1202 28.89 -13.19 26.88
N THR A 1203 29.04 -13.70 25.67
CA THR A 1203 28.03 -13.57 24.61
C THR A 1203 27.68 -14.93 24.01
N ALA A 1204 26.49 -15.02 23.45
CA ALA A 1204 26.02 -16.15 22.66
C ALA A 1204 25.65 -15.64 21.26
N LEU A 1205 26.11 -16.37 20.25
CA LEU A 1205 25.80 -16.13 18.85
C LEU A 1205 24.75 -17.14 18.40
N LEU A 1206 23.58 -16.64 17.99
CA LEU A 1206 22.44 -17.45 17.61
C LEU A 1206 22.36 -17.51 16.08
N SER A 1207 22.21 -18.73 15.57
CA SER A 1207 22.10 -18.99 14.14
C SER A 1207 20.69 -19.49 13.80
N THR A 1208 20.12 -18.99 12.71
CA THR A 1208 18.86 -19.52 12.16
C THR A 1208 18.80 -19.30 10.64
N ALA A 1209 17.70 -19.72 10.03
CA ALA A 1209 17.40 -19.48 8.63
C ALA A 1209 16.09 -18.70 8.50
N LEU A 1210 16.07 -17.69 7.65
CA LEU A 1210 14.88 -16.87 7.39
C LEU A 1210 14.63 -16.87 5.89
N GLY A 1211 13.43 -17.25 5.48
CA GLY A 1211 13.00 -17.14 4.08
C GLY A 1211 12.98 -15.68 3.60
N PRO A 1212 12.81 -15.44 2.28
CA PRO A 1212 12.74 -14.10 1.72
C PRO A 1212 11.53 -13.35 2.28
N HIS A 1213 11.72 -12.11 2.75
CA HIS A 1213 10.69 -11.35 3.48
C HIS A 1213 10.04 -12.14 4.63
N GLY A 1214 10.78 -13.12 5.17
CA GLY A 1214 10.35 -14.01 6.23
C GLY A 1214 10.67 -13.45 7.60
N THR A 1215 9.99 -14.00 8.61
CA THR A 1215 10.21 -13.67 10.02
C THR A 1215 10.72 -14.86 10.81
N GLY A 1216 11.32 -14.59 11.96
CA GLY A 1216 11.76 -15.60 12.92
C GLY A 1216 11.48 -15.16 14.36
N CYS A 1217 11.62 -16.09 15.30
CA CYS A 1217 11.41 -15.82 16.72
C CYS A 1217 12.41 -16.63 17.56
N LEU A 1218 13.31 -15.93 18.24
CA LEU A 1218 14.31 -16.53 19.12
C LEU A 1218 14.02 -16.14 20.56
N VAL A 1219 14.01 -17.10 21.48
CA VAL A 1219 13.72 -16.88 22.90
C VAL A 1219 14.93 -17.25 23.73
N VAL A 1220 15.35 -16.34 24.60
CA VAL A 1220 16.46 -16.51 25.54
C VAL A 1220 15.89 -16.47 26.95
N MET A 1221 16.17 -17.50 27.74
CA MET A 1221 15.90 -17.50 29.18
C MET A 1221 17.22 -17.40 29.92
N LYS A 1222 17.34 -16.40 30.80
CA LYS A 1222 18.48 -16.20 31.70
C LYS A 1222 18.04 -16.40 33.15
N ARG A 1223 19.00 -16.61 34.05
CA ARG A 1223 18.71 -16.79 35.48
C ARG A 1223 18.39 -15.45 36.14
#